data_AF-A0A9Q9RNL6-F1
#
_entry.id   AF-A0A9Q9RNL6-F1
#
_cell.length_a   1.000
_cell.length_b   1.000
_cell.length_c   1.000
_cell.angle_alpha   90.00
_cell.angle_beta   90.00
_cell.angle_gamma   90.00
#
_symmetry.space_group_name_H-M   'P 1'
#
loop_
_entity.id
_entity.type
_entity.pdbx_description
1 polymer ?
#
loop_
_entity_poly.entity_id
_entity_poly.type
_entity_poly.pdbx_seq_one_letter_code
_entity_poly.pdbx_strand_id
1 'polypeptide(L)'
;TNDPIHGFPTSIINKLVDFDDERIKNMDENNVAIQVLSHTPANFLTAETIIACNDELAAAVRANKSRFAGFACLPMGDPMAATHELERCIKDHGFVGALIDNHSNGNFYDGPEYDILWAKAVELDVPIYIHPAWPSEKEKEALYSGGNLQSDSSSATALGAFAFGWHASTANTILRLRASNTFDRHPKLKIIIGHSGELIPYMFDRINKATTFFGMERGFAEVMHNNIWITTSGMFDVHSLRCLLGNMPLSQVMFSVDYPFSDNKLGKDALFLFIPGQQPISTATMPRAHDHFHGRHYHAERTTGPVKALNPTKRYLVADKKTLNAESEAGNAGKESRQGDKSPGVAYVWRSRDNRKGRHALAIGVDPHKHEATKGPRPSNTYHQTLRGILKMFVRCPVWDVSYDVAVVFTIGSIIWVINGFYSWLPVLNPSTKVSDWAGGLTAFIGATVFEFGSFLLMLEAVNENRSDCFGWAVEESVDGMLHLTHAHNCKHAHAQKGTFVKQSSKYLGNDTAESSGNDRMWSWWPTWYELRTHYFFDIGFLACSSQTFGATVFWISGFTALPPILNNLSTPAENGVYWLPQVIGGTGFIVSSILFMVEVQPRWYIPAPGVLGWHIGLWNLIGAIGFTLCGALGFGITHPGVEYALTLSTFIGSWAFLIGSVIQWYESLDKYPIWVDQKIETLGQRKS
;
A
#
# COMPACT_ATOMS: atom_id res chain seq x y z
N THR A 1 31.09 26.67 29.27
CA THR A 1 31.42 25.38 29.92
C THR A 1 31.59 24.38 28.81
N ASN A 2 32.59 23.50 28.86
CA ASN A 2 32.78 22.44 27.84
C ASN A 2 31.93 21.21 28.16
N ASP A 3 30.78 21.44 28.79
CA ASP A 3 29.88 20.39 29.22
C ASP A 3 28.89 20.12 28.07
N PRO A 4 28.91 18.91 27.46
CA PRO A 4 28.09 18.56 26.29
C PRO A 4 26.58 18.59 26.57
N ILE A 5 26.17 18.50 27.85
CA ILE A 5 24.76 18.56 28.26
C ILE A 5 24.37 19.96 28.73
N HIS A 6 25.31 20.92 28.74
CA HIS A 6 25.06 22.28 29.14
C HIS A 6 24.11 22.97 28.15
N GLY A 7 22.91 23.29 28.63
CA GLY A 7 21.84 23.87 27.82
C GLY A 7 20.70 22.89 27.54
N PHE A 8 20.84 21.61 27.87
CA PHE A 8 19.70 20.72 27.88
C PHE A 8 18.74 21.07 29.02
N PRO A 9 17.41 20.98 28.79
CA PRO A 9 16.43 21.12 29.85
C PRO A 9 16.68 20.09 30.96
N THR A 10 16.47 20.47 32.22
CA THR A 10 16.60 19.56 33.38
C THR A 10 15.77 18.28 33.20
N SER A 11 14.63 18.37 32.53
CA SER A 11 13.78 17.22 32.20
C SER A 11 14.46 16.19 31.30
N ILE A 12 15.34 16.61 30.39
CA ILE A 12 16.13 15.71 29.53
C ILE A 12 17.28 15.10 30.33
N ILE A 13 17.98 15.92 31.13
CA ILE A 13 19.09 15.46 31.97
C ILE A 13 18.63 14.38 32.95
N ASN A 14 17.48 14.59 33.61
CA ASN A 14 16.91 13.60 34.54
C ASN A 14 16.63 12.26 33.84
N LYS A 15 16.09 12.29 32.60
CA LYS A 15 15.84 11.06 31.82
C LYS A 15 17.13 10.39 31.35
N LEU A 16 18.20 11.15 31.07
CA LEU A 16 19.49 10.58 30.66
C LEU A 16 20.13 9.75 31.77
N VAL A 17 20.04 10.22 33.03
CA VAL A 17 20.65 9.54 34.19
C VAL A 17 19.74 8.50 34.84
N ASP A 18 18.47 8.46 34.47
CA ASP A 18 17.51 7.49 35.00
C ASP A 18 17.66 6.13 34.30
N PHE A 19 18.07 5.13 35.07
CA PHE A 19 18.13 3.72 34.65
C PHE A 19 17.08 2.85 35.36
N ASP A 20 16.18 3.48 36.11
CA ASP A 20 15.29 2.80 37.06
C ASP A 20 13.82 2.99 36.62
N ASP A 21 12.95 3.30 37.58
CA ASP A 21 11.50 3.19 37.45
C ASP A 21 10.91 4.09 36.37
N GLU A 22 11.41 5.31 36.15
CA GLU A 22 10.79 6.25 35.20
C GLU A 22 10.98 5.79 33.74
N ARG A 23 12.19 5.38 33.36
CA ARG A 23 12.54 4.84 32.05
C ARG A 23 11.83 3.52 31.81
N ILE A 24 11.87 2.60 32.77
CA ILE A 24 11.18 1.30 32.65
C ILE A 24 9.67 1.50 32.52
N LYS A 25 9.09 2.38 33.34
CA LYS A 25 7.66 2.74 33.22
C LYS A 25 7.35 3.34 31.85
N ASN A 26 8.18 4.25 31.35
CA ASN A 26 7.96 4.84 30.03
C ASN A 26 8.10 3.80 28.91
N MET A 27 9.00 2.82 29.05
CA MET A 27 9.09 1.68 28.15
C MET A 27 7.82 0.82 28.19
N ASP A 28 7.30 0.53 29.38
CA ASP A 28 6.07 -0.27 29.56
C ASP A 28 4.84 0.41 28.95
N GLU A 29 4.64 1.70 29.24
CA GLU A 29 3.54 2.50 28.68
C GLU A 29 3.58 2.55 27.14
N ASN A 30 4.79 2.44 26.57
CA ASN A 30 5.03 2.55 25.14
C ASN A 30 5.40 1.22 24.46
N ASN A 31 5.15 0.07 25.10
CA ASN A 31 5.41 -1.27 24.55
C ASN A 31 6.86 -1.50 24.06
N VAL A 32 7.84 -0.86 24.69
CA VAL A 32 9.26 -1.07 24.41
C VAL A 32 9.76 -2.22 25.28
N ALA A 33 9.95 -3.38 24.66
CA ALA A 33 10.40 -4.58 25.37
C ALA A 33 11.83 -4.43 25.88
N ILE A 34 12.75 -4.01 25.00
CA ILE A 34 14.18 -3.86 25.28
C ILE A 34 14.66 -2.51 24.77
N GLN A 35 15.52 -1.83 25.54
CA GLN A 35 16.37 -0.74 25.05
C GLN A 35 17.83 -1.22 25.00
N VAL A 36 18.49 -1.03 23.86
CA VAL A 36 19.95 -1.12 23.79
C VAL A 36 20.47 0.26 24.18
N LEU A 37 21.01 0.37 25.39
CA LEU A 37 21.48 1.61 25.98
C LEU A 37 22.88 1.95 25.44
N SER A 38 23.10 3.24 25.22
CA SER A 38 24.37 3.81 24.77
C SER A 38 24.56 5.17 25.43
N HIS A 39 25.82 5.57 25.59
CA HIS A 39 26.17 6.91 26.09
C HIS A 39 25.87 7.98 25.03
N THR A 40 25.56 9.20 25.49
CA THR A 40 25.58 10.40 24.63
C THR A 40 26.98 10.63 24.06
N PRO A 41 27.15 11.51 23.05
CA PRO A 41 28.48 11.78 22.51
C PRO A 41 29.52 12.07 23.59
N ALA A 42 30.67 11.41 23.46
CA ALA A 42 31.66 11.22 24.52
C ALA A 42 33.11 11.41 24.03
N ASN A 43 33.32 11.82 22.77
CA ASN A 43 34.63 12.02 22.16
C ASN A 43 35.56 13.04 22.86
N PHE A 44 35.07 13.83 23.81
CA PHE A 44 35.85 14.76 24.65
C PHE A 44 36.29 14.14 26.00
N LEU A 45 35.85 12.92 26.33
CA LEU A 45 36.19 12.22 27.57
C LEU A 45 37.53 11.47 27.45
N THR A 46 38.20 11.24 28.58
CA THR A 46 39.42 10.41 28.63
C THR A 46 39.07 8.93 28.53
N ALA A 47 40.05 8.11 28.13
CA ALA A 47 39.88 6.66 28.09
C ALA A 47 39.51 6.09 29.46
N GLU A 48 40.10 6.57 30.57
CA GLU A 48 39.74 6.10 31.91
C GLU A 48 38.27 6.42 32.25
N THR A 49 37.80 7.59 31.83
CA THR A 49 36.41 8.01 32.07
C THR A 49 35.44 7.14 31.26
N ILE A 50 35.75 6.86 29.99
CA ILE A 50 34.94 5.99 29.13
C ILE A 50 34.83 4.58 29.73
N ILE A 51 35.94 4.02 30.21
CA ILE A 51 35.96 2.70 30.88
C ILE A 51 35.03 2.71 32.10
N ALA A 52 35.11 3.75 32.95
CA ALA A 52 34.25 3.89 34.11
C ALA A 52 32.76 4.01 33.73
N CYS A 53 32.44 4.78 32.69
CA CYS A 53 31.07 4.90 32.16
C CYS A 53 30.53 3.56 31.62
N ASN A 54 31.37 2.73 30.99
CA ASN A 54 30.97 1.39 30.56
C ASN A 54 30.72 0.46 31.76
N ASP A 55 31.52 0.56 32.82
CA ASP A 55 31.31 -0.23 34.05
C ASP A 55 29.99 0.13 34.75
N GLU A 56 29.65 1.43 34.79
CA GLU A 56 28.38 1.94 35.30
C GLU A 56 27.20 1.45 34.46
N LEU A 57 27.28 1.57 33.13
CA LEU A 57 26.25 1.06 32.23
C LEU A 57 26.09 -0.47 32.37
N ALA A 58 27.19 -1.21 32.53
CA ALA A 58 27.14 -2.64 32.75
C ALA A 58 26.45 -2.99 34.08
N ALA A 59 26.61 -2.17 35.12
CA ALA A 59 25.88 -2.34 36.37
C ALA A 59 24.37 -2.13 36.16
N ALA A 60 23.96 -1.08 35.44
CA ALA A 60 22.56 -0.81 35.11
C ALA A 60 21.93 -1.93 34.27
N VAL A 61 22.63 -2.42 33.24
CA VAL A 61 22.19 -3.55 32.41
C VAL A 61 22.06 -4.82 33.26
N ARG A 62 23.00 -5.09 34.19
CA ARG A 62 22.92 -6.24 35.10
C ARG A 62 21.74 -6.16 36.06
N ALA A 63 21.36 -4.97 36.52
CA ALA A 63 20.21 -4.78 37.39
C ALA A 63 18.89 -5.08 36.67
N ASN A 64 18.80 -4.79 35.36
CA ASN A 64 17.58 -4.85 34.56
C ASN A 64 17.74 -5.69 33.27
N LYS A 65 18.40 -6.85 33.35
CA LYS A 65 18.81 -7.67 32.17
C LYS A 65 17.69 -8.07 31.20
N SER A 66 16.44 -8.16 31.67
CA SER A 66 15.30 -8.49 30.78
C SER A 66 14.84 -7.29 29.95
N ARG A 67 15.28 -6.08 30.28
CA ARG A 67 14.83 -4.81 29.70
C ARG A 67 15.95 -4.02 29.03
N PHE A 68 17.20 -4.23 29.44
CA PHE A 68 18.34 -3.51 28.87
C PHE A 68 19.39 -4.45 28.28
N ALA A 69 19.97 -3.98 27.17
CA ALA A 69 21.26 -4.41 26.67
C ALA A 69 22.17 -3.17 26.57
N GLY A 70 23.49 -3.36 26.49
CA GLY A 70 24.45 -2.25 26.43
C GLY A 70 25.24 -2.24 25.13
N PHE A 71 25.49 -1.04 24.60
CA PHE A 71 26.56 -0.76 23.66
C PHE A 71 27.73 -0.09 24.37
N ALA A 72 28.94 -0.55 24.07
CA ALA A 72 30.17 0.05 24.56
C ALA A 72 30.34 1.46 23.99
N CYS A 73 30.74 2.41 24.83
CA CYS A 73 31.40 3.63 24.39
C CYS A 73 32.89 3.35 24.25
N LEU A 74 33.55 3.86 23.20
CA LEU A 74 34.95 3.56 22.92
C LEU A 74 35.82 4.84 22.86
N PRO A 75 37.05 4.81 23.40
CA PRO A 75 38.01 5.91 23.28
C PRO A 75 38.59 6.00 21.86
N MET A 76 37.78 6.43 20.90
CA MET A 76 38.12 6.42 19.47
C MET A 76 39.31 7.31 19.08
N GLY A 77 39.87 8.12 19.98
CA GLY A 77 41.14 8.82 19.75
C GLY A 77 42.38 7.91 19.81
N ASP A 78 42.25 6.70 20.36
CA ASP A 78 43.29 5.67 20.43
C ASP A 78 42.71 4.33 19.93
N PRO A 79 42.99 3.94 18.67
CA PRO A 79 42.42 2.71 18.09
C PRO A 79 42.75 1.44 18.88
N MET A 80 43.91 1.38 19.53
CA MET A 80 44.33 0.22 20.31
C MET A 80 43.56 0.16 21.63
N ALA A 81 43.43 1.28 22.33
CA ALA A 81 42.60 1.37 23.53
C ALA A 81 41.12 1.07 23.22
N ALA A 82 40.59 1.59 22.10
CA ALA A 82 39.22 1.31 21.63
C ALA A 82 39.01 -0.19 21.35
N THR A 83 39.99 -0.85 20.75
CA THR A 83 39.94 -2.29 20.44
C THR A 83 39.89 -3.13 21.72
N HIS A 84 40.76 -2.82 22.70
CA HIS A 84 40.76 -3.52 23.99
C HIS A 84 39.47 -3.29 24.77
N GLU A 85 38.95 -2.07 24.76
CA GLU A 85 37.72 -1.75 25.48
C GLU A 85 36.49 -2.39 24.85
N LEU A 86 36.43 -2.48 23.52
CA LEU A 86 35.40 -3.26 22.82
C LEU A 86 35.44 -4.72 23.29
N GLU A 87 36.60 -5.36 23.23
CA GLU A 87 36.76 -6.76 23.64
C GLU A 87 36.35 -6.98 25.10
N ARG A 88 36.78 -6.10 26.01
CA ARG A 88 36.42 -6.14 27.42
C ARG A 88 34.90 -6.03 27.62
N CYS A 89 34.25 -5.04 27.00
CA CYS A 89 32.82 -4.83 27.14
C CYS A 89 31.98 -6.02 26.63
N ILE A 90 32.38 -6.62 25.51
CA ILE A 90 31.67 -7.80 24.98
C ILE A 90 31.91 -9.02 25.88
N LYS A 91 33.15 -9.31 26.25
CA LYS A 91 33.50 -10.54 26.99
C LYS A 91 33.12 -10.50 28.47
N ASP A 92 33.38 -9.37 29.13
CA ASP A 92 33.24 -9.26 30.59
C ASP A 92 31.86 -8.74 30.98
N HIS A 93 31.28 -7.82 30.19
CA HIS A 93 29.98 -7.19 30.50
C HIS A 93 28.81 -7.76 29.71
N GLY A 94 29.07 -8.52 28.64
CA GLY A 94 28.02 -9.07 27.77
C GLY A 94 27.30 -8.01 26.95
N PHE A 95 27.99 -6.90 26.63
CA PHE A 95 27.47 -5.91 25.70
C PHE A 95 27.26 -6.52 24.31
N VAL A 96 26.34 -5.94 23.55
CA VAL A 96 25.89 -6.48 22.25
C VAL A 96 26.52 -5.79 21.05
N GLY A 97 27.52 -4.93 21.30
CA GLY A 97 28.22 -4.13 20.29
C GLY A 97 28.77 -2.84 20.89
N ALA A 98 29.04 -1.86 20.03
CA ALA A 98 29.46 -0.51 20.45
C ALA A 98 28.65 0.56 19.74
N LEU A 99 28.53 1.74 20.35
CA LEU A 99 28.09 2.96 19.72
C LEU A 99 29.20 4.00 19.84
N ILE A 100 29.64 4.51 18.70
CA ILE A 100 30.75 5.45 18.59
C ILE A 100 30.27 6.76 17.97
N ASP A 101 30.89 7.85 18.39
CA ASP A 101 30.70 9.16 17.76
C ASP A 101 31.23 9.14 16.33
N ASN A 102 30.61 9.90 15.43
CA ASN A 102 30.96 9.92 14.01
C ASN A 102 32.45 10.23 13.72
N HIS A 103 33.10 11.00 14.59
CA HIS A 103 34.52 11.33 14.48
C HIS A 103 35.12 11.68 15.86
N SER A 104 36.44 11.56 15.96
CA SER A 104 37.21 12.05 17.10
C SER A 104 37.90 13.37 16.74
N ASN A 105 37.34 14.50 17.18
CA ASN A 105 37.84 15.85 16.89
C ASN A 105 38.13 16.11 15.38
N GLY A 106 37.22 15.68 14.50
CA GLY A 106 37.35 15.81 13.05
C GLY A 106 38.18 14.71 12.36
N ASN A 107 38.74 13.76 13.12
CA ASN A 107 39.39 12.58 12.56
C ASN A 107 38.37 11.44 12.40
N PHE A 108 38.24 10.95 11.17
CA PHE A 108 37.38 9.83 10.79
C PHE A 108 38.12 8.49 10.88
N TYR A 109 37.38 7.38 10.83
CA TYR A 109 37.89 6.04 11.16
C TYR A 109 38.20 5.17 9.95
N ASP A 110 38.51 5.78 8.81
CA ASP A 110 38.84 5.12 7.55
C ASP A 110 40.36 4.88 7.35
N GLY A 111 41.18 5.27 8.31
CA GLY A 111 42.63 5.06 8.31
C GLY A 111 43.04 3.62 8.69
N PRO A 112 44.19 3.13 8.20
CA PRO A 112 44.68 1.77 8.46
C PRO A 112 44.89 1.46 9.96
N GLU A 113 45.12 2.47 10.79
CA GLU A 113 45.24 2.33 12.24
C GLU A 113 43.94 1.83 12.91
N TYR A 114 42.77 1.97 12.25
CA TYR A 114 41.49 1.47 12.76
C TYR A 114 41.14 0.06 12.26
N ASP A 115 41.92 -0.53 11.34
CA ASP A 115 41.69 -1.90 10.86
C ASP A 115 41.74 -2.93 12.01
N ILE A 116 42.52 -2.66 13.06
CA ILE A 116 42.56 -3.51 14.26
C ILE A 116 41.21 -3.55 14.99
N LEU A 117 40.48 -2.43 15.02
CA LEU A 117 39.17 -2.33 15.64
C LEU A 117 38.12 -3.03 14.78
N TRP A 118 38.14 -2.80 13.46
CA TRP A 118 37.22 -3.44 12.52
C TRP A 118 37.41 -4.96 12.49
N ALA A 119 38.65 -5.44 12.48
CA ALA A 119 38.97 -6.86 12.59
C ALA A 119 38.45 -7.45 13.91
N LYS A 120 38.63 -6.74 15.03
CA LYS A 120 38.14 -7.19 16.34
C LYS A 120 36.61 -7.25 16.40
N ALA A 121 35.90 -6.28 15.83
CA ALA A 121 34.43 -6.32 15.74
C ALA A 121 33.93 -7.52 14.94
N VAL A 122 34.61 -7.87 13.85
CA VAL A 122 34.33 -9.08 13.06
C VAL A 122 34.65 -10.36 13.84
N GLU A 123 35.77 -10.41 14.56
CA GLU A 123 36.14 -11.55 15.41
C GLU A 123 35.08 -11.82 16.50
N LEU A 124 34.58 -10.76 17.12
CA LEU A 124 33.56 -10.82 18.17
C LEU A 124 32.13 -10.99 17.61
N ASP A 125 31.95 -10.87 16.29
CA ASP A 125 30.67 -10.91 15.56
C ASP A 125 29.63 -9.86 15.99
N VAL A 126 30.09 -8.71 16.47
CA VAL A 126 29.23 -7.63 16.99
C VAL A 126 29.18 -6.42 16.06
N PRO A 127 28.05 -5.68 16.04
CA PRO A 127 27.95 -4.44 15.28
C PRO A 127 28.62 -3.25 15.97
N ILE A 128 29.02 -2.27 15.16
CA ILE A 128 29.38 -0.92 15.61
C ILE A 128 28.37 0.08 15.05
N TYR A 129 27.65 0.76 15.94
CA TYR A 129 26.74 1.85 15.61
C TYR A 129 27.55 3.15 15.50
N ILE A 130 27.54 3.79 14.33
CA ILE A 130 28.15 5.11 14.13
C ILE A 130 27.05 6.17 14.29
N HIS A 131 27.12 6.93 15.38
CA HIS A 131 26.14 7.93 15.76
C HIS A 131 26.64 9.36 15.40
N PRO A 132 25.75 10.27 14.97
CA PRO A 132 26.13 11.66 14.75
C PRO A 132 26.80 12.31 15.96
N ALA A 133 27.77 13.18 15.70
CA ALA A 133 28.51 13.93 16.72
C ALA A 133 28.53 15.41 16.39
N TRP A 134 28.83 16.24 17.40
CA TRP A 134 29.05 17.68 17.19
C TRP A 134 30.19 17.90 16.19
N PRO A 135 30.07 18.89 15.28
CA PRO A 135 31.13 19.19 14.33
C PRO A 135 32.41 19.60 15.07
N SER A 136 33.57 19.25 14.52
CA SER A 136 34.85 19.78 15.01
C SER A 136 34.88 21.31 14.94
N GLU A 137 35.74 21.95 15.74
CA GLU A 137 35.88 23.42 15.67
C GLU A 137 36.22 23.91 14.26
N LYS A 138 36.99 23.12 13.49
CA LYS A 138 37.31 23.43 12.09
C LYS A 138 36.07 23.37 11.18
N GLU A 139 35.23 22.35 11.31
CA GLU A 139 33.99 22.23 10.53
C GLU A 139 32.99 23.31 10.92
N LYS A 140 32.89 23.59 12.22
CA LYS A 140 32.05 24.66 12.75
C LYS A 140 32.46 26.02 12.21
N GLU A 141 33.76 26.33 12.21
CA GLU A 141 34.27 27.58 11.65
C GLU A 141 34.01 27.67 10.14
N ALA A 142 34.24 26.58 9.40
CA ALA A 142 34.17 26.57 7.94
C ALA A 142 32.75 26.55 7.38
N LEU A 143 31.80 25.86 8.03
CA LEU A 143 30.49 25.54 7.46
C LEU A 143 29.32 26.16 8.22
N TYR A 144 29.48 26.38 9.53
CA TYR A 144 28.36 26.73 10.41
C TYR A 144 28.58 28.06 11.15
N SER A 145 29.66 28.77 10.87
CA SER A 145 30.01 30.06 11.46
C SER A 145 30.26 31.12 10.38
N GLY A 146 30.16 32.40 10.74
CA GLY A 146 30.43 33.50 9.82
C GLY A 146 29.18 34.11 9.17
N GLY A 147 29.37 35.25 8.48
CA GLY A 147 28.29 35.99 7.83
C GLY A 147 27.16 36.39 8.79
N ASN A 148 25.92 36.27 8.30
CA ASN A 148 24.72 36.59 9.08
C ASN A 148 24.35 35.53 10.14
N LEU A 149 25.09 34.43 10.24
CA LEU A 149 24.89 33.41 11.28
C LEU A 149 25.61 33.77 12.60
N GLN A 150 26.51 34.77 12.60
CA GLN A 150 27.26 35.17 13.81
C GLN A 150 26.38 35.71 14.94
N SER A 151 25.21 36.28 14.62
CA SER A 151 24.29 36.84 15.64
C SER A 151 23.29 35.82 16.20
N ASP A 152 23.19 34.61 15.64
CA ASP A 152 22.26 33.57 16.07
C ASP A 152 22.98 32.23 16.30
N SER A 153 23.51 32.07 17.52
CA SER A 153 24.21 30.85 17.94
C SER A 153 23.31 29.62 17.96
N SER A 154 21.99 29.77 18.07
CA SER A 154 21.06 28.63 18.14
C SER A 154 20.84 28.03 16.77
N SER A 155 20.64 28.86 15.74
CA SER A 155 20.53 28.39 14.35
C SER A 155 21.82 27.74 13.85
N ALA A 156 22.98 28.33 14.17
CA ALA A 156 24.28 27.74 13.83
C ALA A 156 24.48 26.36 14.50
N THR A 157 24.11 26.24 15.78
CA THR A 157 24.21 24.99 16.54
C THR A 157 23.28 23.92 15.97
N ALA A 158 22.00 24.26 15.72
CA ALA A 158 21.04 23.32 15.14
C ALA A 158 21.48 22.87 13.74
N LEU A 159 21.93 23.80 12.89
CA LEU A 159 22.39 23.52 11.52
C LEU A 159 23.62 22.59 11.52
N GLY A 160 24.59 22.83 12.40
CA GLY A 160 25.77 21.98 12.53
C GLY A 160 25.50 20.61 13.14
N ALA A 161 24.39 20.46 13.86
CA ALA A 161 23.97 19.24 14.56
C ALA A 161 22.61 18.72 14.02
N PHE A 162 21.64 18.56 14.92
CA PHE A 162 20.36 17.85 14.73
C PHE A 162 19.45 18.31 13.60
N ALA A 163 19.69 19.48 12.99
CA ALA A 163 18.91 19.89 11.82
C ALA A 163 19.44 19.28 10.52
N PHE A 164 20.77 19.13 10.35
CA PHE A 164 21.34 18.66 9.09
C PHE A 164 22.80 18.20 9.17
N GLY A 165 23.69 19.04 9.71
CA GLY A 165 25.13 18.96 9.48
C GLY A 165 25.76 17.64 9.92
N TRP A 166 25.38 17.16 11.11
CA TRP A 166 25.93 15.91 11.65
C TRP A 166 25.42 14.66 10.90
N HIS A 167 24.27 14.73 10.21
CA HIS A 167 23.69 13.63 9.44
C HIS A 167 24.46 13.51 8.13
N ALA A 168 24.70 14.65 7.47
CA ALA A 168 25.54 14.71 6.28
C ALA A 168 26.98 14.24 6.58
N SER A 169 27.54 14.61 7.74
CA SER A 169 28.86 14.14 8.16
C SER A 169 28.89 12.63 8.42
N THR A 170 27.84 12.08 9.02
CA THR A 170 27.73 10.63 9.27
C THR A 170 27.57 9.84 7.98
N ALA A 171 26.78 10.35 7.03
CA ALA A 171 26.69 9.80 5.67
C ALA A 171 28.07 9.73 5.02
N ASN A 172 28.83 10.82 5.15
CA ASN A 172 30.17 10.93 4.58
C ASN A 172 31.12 9.88 5.19
N THR A 173 31.05 9.60 6.49
CA THR A 173 31.85 8.54 7.13
C THR A 173 31.63 7.18 6.48
N ILE A 174 30.38 6.79 6.19
CA ILE A 174 30.09 5.53 5.50
C ILE A 174 30.71 5.50 4.10
N LEU A 175 30.64 6.62 3.37
CA LEU A 175 31.28 6.74 2.06
C LEU A 175 32.80 6.71 2.15
N ARG A 176 33.41 7.27 3.20
CA ARG A 176 34.86 7.17 3.46
C ARG A 176 35.28 5.74 3.77
N LEU A 177 34.54 5.01 4.60
CA LEU A 177 34.80 3.58 4.87
C LEU A 177 34.71 2.75 3.58
N ARG A 178 33.77 3.08 2.69
CA ARG A 178 33.69 2.46 1.36
C ARG A 178 34.90 2.81 0.49
N ALA A 179 35.24 4.09 0.38
CA ALA A 179 36.32 4.59 -0.47
C ALA A 179 37.70 4.12 0.00
N SER A 180 37.87 3.90 1.30
CA SER A 180 39.09 3.35 1.91
C SER A 180 39.18 1.83 1.83
N ASN A 181 38.26 1.15 1.13
CA ASN A 181 38.23 -0.31 0.98
C ASN A 181 38.01 -1.08 2.29
N THR A 182 37.50 -0.43 3.35
CA THR A 182 37.34 -1.04 4.68
C THR A 182 36.41 -2.24 4.65
N PHE A 183 35.27 -2.13 3.99
CA PHE A 183 34.31 -3.23 3.91
C PHE A 183 34.89 -4.42 3.14
N ASP A 184 35.71 -4.22 2.12
CA ASP A 184 36.26 -5.33 1.32
C ASP A 184 37.40 -6.03 2.08
N ARG A 185 38.15 -5.31 2.92
CA ARG A 185 39.07 -5.93 3.90
C ARG A 185 38.33 -6.69 5.01
N HIS A 186 37.15 -6.22 5.40
CA HIS A 186 36.33 -6.78 6.47
C HIS A 186 34.90 -7.09 5.99
N PRO A 187 34.69 -8.09 5.11
CA PRO A 187 33.41 -8.30 4.43
C PRO A 187 32.26 -8.69 5.37
N LYS A 188 32.56 -9.14 6.59
CA LYS A 188 31.59 -9.48 7.64
C LYS A 188 31.35 -8.36 8.65
N LEU A 189 31.99 -7.20 8.48
CA LEU A 189 31.81 -6.06 9.39
C LEU A 189 30.34 -5.61 9.36
N LYS A 190 29.76 -5.42 10.55
CA LYS A 190 28.38 -4.95 10.73
C LYS A 190 28.43 -3.52 11.26
N ILE A 191 27.91 -2.58 10.49
CA ILE A 191 27.77 -1.18 10.90
C ILE A 191 26.28 -0.87 11.06
N ILE A 192 25.94 -0.11 12.10
CA ILE A 192 24.59 0.44 12.28
C ILE A 192 24.68 1.97 12.11
N ILE A 193 23.71 2.56 11.42
CA ILE A 193 23.52 4.02 11.37
C ILE A 193 22.07 4.40 11.72
N GLY A 194 21.90 5.60 12.25
CA GLY A 194 20.61 6.09 12.73
C GLY A 194 19.82 6.86 11.68
N HIS A 195 18.78 7.52 12.16
CA HIS A 195 18.13 8.64 11.49
C HIS A 195 17.65 8.31 10.07
N SER A 196 17.07 7.12 9.92
CA SER A 196 16.63 6.58 8.62
C SER A 196 17.74 6.56 7.56
N GLY A 197 18.98 6.36 7.99
CA GLY A 197 20.12 6.11 7.11
C GLY A 197 20.94 7.34 6.79
N GLU A 198 20.84 8.41 7.60
CA GLU A 198 21.71 9.59 7.49
C GLU A 198 21.74 10.17 6.06
N LEU A 199 20.56 10.38 5.45
CA LEU A 199 20.39 10.87 4.06
C LEU A 199 20.84 9.88 2.95
N ILE A 200 21.53 8.79 3.26
CA ILE A 200 22.02 7.82 2.26
C ILE A 200 20.87 7.24 1.43
N PRO A 201 19.76 6.75 2.01
CA PRO A 201 18.65 6.21 1.21
C PRO A 201 18.07 7.25 0.25
N TYR A 202 18.02 8.53 0.64
CA TYR A 202 17.54 9.59 -0.23
C TYR A 202 18.47 9.83 -1.43
N MET A 203 19.78 9.75 -1.23
CA MET A 203 20.80 9.95 -2.25
C MET A 203 21.25 8.66 -2.94
N PHE A 204 20.58 7.53 -2.68
CA PHE A 204 21.09 6.20 -2.97
C PHE A 204 21.45 6.00 -4.44
N ASP A 205 20.56 6.37 -5.37
CA ASP A 205 20.82 6.24 -6.83
C ASP A 205 22.09 7.01 -7.25
N ARG A 206 22.23 8.25 -6.78
CA ARG A 206 23.37 9.11 -7.12
C ARG A 206 24.66 8.55 -6.55
N ILE A 207 24.65 8.15 -5.27
CA ILE A 207 25.81 7.56 -4.59
C ILE A 207 26.21 6.25 -5.27
N ASN A 208 25.26 5.34 -5.51
CA ASN A 208 25.54 4.04 -6.12
C ASN A 208 26.19 4.18 -7.50
N LYS A 209 25.74 5.13 -8.33
CA LYS A 209 26.36 5.43 -9.62
C LYS A 209 27.74 6.06 -9.46
N ALA A 210 27.89 7.06 -8.60
CA ALA A 210 29.13 7.83 -8.46
C ALA A 210 30.26 7.04 -7.77
N THR A 211 29.93 6.12 -6.87
CA THR A 211 30.92 5.30 -6.16
C THR A 211 31.58 4.25 -7.05
N THR A 212 31.06 3.99 -8.25
CA THR A 212 31.75 3.14 -9.26
C THR A 212 33.12 3.70 -9.65
N PHE A 213 33.30 5.04 -9.58
CA PHE A 213 34.60 5.69 -9.82
C PHE A 213 35.65 5.37 -8.76
N PHE A 214 35.26 4.81 -7.61
CA PHE A 214 36.21 4.42 -6.57
C PHE A 214 36.99 3.15 -6.96
N GLY A 215 36.53 2.39 -7.95
CA GLY A 215 37.25 1.23 -8.49
C GLY A 215 37.36 0.07 -7.51
N MET A 216 36.36 -0.10 -6.65
CA MET A 216 36.33 -1.12 -5.60
C MET A 216 35.60 -2.39 -6.08
N GLU A 217 35.89 -3.54 -5.45
CA GLU A 217 35.38 -4.84 -5.92
C GLU A 217 33.85 -4.98 -5.77
N ARG A 218 33.31 -4.67 -4.59
CA ARG A 218 31.86 -4.78 -4.32
C ARG A 218 31.09 -3.51 -4.67
N GLY A 219 29.86 -3.63 -5.15
CA GLY A 219 29.02 -2.47 -5.42
C GLY A 219 28.64 -1.71 -4.13
N PHE A 220 28.28 -0.42 -4.24
CA PHE A 220 27.78 0.32 -3.07
C PHE A 220 26.49 -0.29 -2.52
N ALA A 221 25.53 -0.65 -3.38
CA ALA A 221 24.32 -1.34 -2.98
C ALA A 221 24.61 -2.67 -2.25
N GLU A 222 25.59 -3.44 -2.72
CA GLU A 222 26.01 -4.68 -2.09
C GLU A 222 26.56 -4.45 -0.68
N VAL A 223 27.43 -3.45 -0.51
CA VAL A 223 27.94 -3.07 0.83
C VAL A 223 26.79 -2.60 1.73
N MET A 224 25.88 -1.78 1.23
CA MET A 224 24.72 -1.34 2.00
C MET A 224 23.84 -2.52 2.45
N HIS A 225 23.63 -3.51 1.59
CA HIS A 225 22.73 -4.64 1.89
C HIS A 225 23.38 -5.75 2.73
N ASN A 226 24.70 -5.82 2.78
CA ASN A 226 25.44 -6.86 3.49
C ASN A 226 26.16 -6.38 4.76
N ASN A 227 26.49 -5.09 4.85
CA ASN A 227 27.31 -4.55 5.93
C ASN A 227 26.60 -3.47 6.77
N ILE A 228 25.49 -2.88 6.29
CA ILE A 228 24.87 -1.71 6.94
C ILE A 228 23.42 -2.00 7.38
N TRP A 229 23.18 -1.85 8.68
CA TRP A 229 21.85 -1.82 9.28
C TRP A 229 21.44 -0.38 9.60
N ILE A 230 20.17 -0.05 9.44
CA ILE A 230 19.66 1.31 9.59
C ILE A 230 18.55 1.34 10.64
N THR A 231 18.58 2.33 11.54
CA THR A 231 17.52 2.53 12.51
C THR A 231 16.63 3.74 12.21
N THR A 232 15.38 3.70 12.67
CA THR A 232 14.38 4.77 12.48
C THR A 232 14.50 5.94 13.47
N SER A 233 15.59 6.00 14.25
CA SER A 233 15.77 6.92 15.38
C SER A 233 15.45 8.38 15.01
N GLY A 234 14.56 9.03 15.78
CA GLY A 234 14.16 10.43 15.57
C GLY A 234 13.44 10.77 14.25
N MET A 235 13.19 9.79 13.37
CA MET A 235 12.67 10.01 12.00
C MET A 235 11.34 9.28 11.80
N PHE A 236 10.28 9.83 12.39
CA PHE A 236 8.96 9.20 12.46
C PHE A 236 7.98 9.61 11.35
N ASP A 237 8.50 10.18 10.26
CA ASP A 237 7.71 10.57 9.09
C ASP A 237 7.55 9.43 8.08
N VAL A 238 6.36 9.33 7.48
CA VAL A 238 6.01 8.28 6.50
C VAL A 238 6.84 8.36 5.24
N HIS A 239 7.23 9.55 4.80
CA HIS A 239 8.01 9.73 3.58
C HIS A 239 9.46 9.32 3.80
N SER A 240 10.04 9.65 4.95
CA SER A 240 11.39 9.20 5.34
C SER A 240 11.48 7.68 5.44
N LEU A 241 10.52 7.03 6.12
CA LEU A 241 10.48 5.56 6.20
C LEU A 241 10.24 4.92 4.82
N ARG A 242 9.36 5.49 4.00
CA ARG A 242 9.13 4.99 2.64
C ARG A 242 10.39 5.09 1.77
N CYS A 243 11.14 6.18 1.90
CA CYS A 243 12.43 6.36 1.23
C CYS A 243 13.43 5.29 1.68
N LEU A 244 13.51 5.04 3.00
CA LEU A 244 14.35 3.99 3.58
C LEU A 244 13.99 2.61 3.01
N LEU A 245 12.72 2.20 3.13
CA LEU A 245 12.25 0.88 2.68
C LEU A 245 12.27 0.70 1.16
N GLY A 246 12.32 1.80 0.39
CA GLY A 246 12.48 1.75 -1.07
C GLY A 246 13.91 1.44 -1.52
N ASN A 247 14.92 1.68 -0.66
CA ASN A 247 16.34 1.52 -1.00
C ASN A 247 17.06 0.43 -0.19
N MET A 248 16.50 0.07 0.97
CA MET A 248 17.10 -0.90 1.90
C MET A 248 16.16 -2.09 2.13
N PRO A 249 16.69 -3.32 2.20
CA PRO A 249 15.89 -4.49 2.53
C PRO A 249 15.38 -4.38 3.96
N LEU A 250 14.16 -4.87 4.21
CA LEU A 250 13.53 -4.81 5.53
C LEU A 250 14.36 -5.50 6.62
N SER A 251 15.11 -6.55 6.27
CA SER A 251 16.04 -7.25 7.18
C SER A 251 17.20 -6.38 7.68
N GLN A 252 17.48 -5.26 7.01
CA GLN A 252 18.51 -4.28 7.37
C GLN A 252 17.92 -3.04 8.05
N VAL A 253 16.61 -3.03 8.37
CA VAL A 253 15.93 -1.89 9.01
C VAL A 253 15.47 -2.29 10.41
N MET A 254 15.88 -1.52 11.42
CA MET A 254 15.55 -1.75 12.83
C MET A 254 14.78 -0.57 13.42
N PHE A 255 13.86 -0.86 14.34
CA PHE A 255 13.18 0.17 15.11
C PHE A 255 14.15 0.80 16.13
N SER A 256 14.17 2.13 16.19
CA SER A 256 14.79 2.88 17.28
C SER A 256 14.04 4.20 17.47
N VAL A 257 14.09 4.73 18.69
CA VAL A 257 13.38 5.95 19.06
C VAL A 257 14.30 7.16 19.10
N ASP A 258 15.52 7.00 19.61
CA ASP A 258 16.38 8.11 20.10
C ASP A 258 15.92 8.70 21.45
N TYR A 259 15.44 7.84 22.35
CA TYR A 259 15.06 8.26 23.70
C TYR A 259 16.31 8.66 24.52
N PRO A 260 16.32 9.79 25.26
CA PRO A 260 15.17 10.64 25.59
C PRO A 260 15.01 11.91 24.73
N PHE A 261 15.79 12.07 23.66
CA PHE A 261 15.68 13.23 22.76
C PHE A 261 14.39 13.17 21.93
N SER A 262 13.91 11.96 21.64
CA SER A 262 12.60 11.66 21.08
C SER A 262 11.74 10.87 22.06
N ASP A 263 10.41 10.97 21.89
CA ASP A 263 9.45 10.32 22.78
C ASP A 263 9.09 8.91 22.31
N ASN A 264 9.10 7.93 23.23
CA ASN A 264 8.75 6.54 22.92
C ASN A 264 7.32 6.41 22.37
N LYS A 265 6.38 7.26 22.79
CA LYS A 265 5.02 7.29 22.25
C LYS A 265 5.02 7.72 20.79
N LEU A 266 5.81 8.73 20.42
CA LEU A 266 5.93 9.14 19.01
C LEU A 266 6.51 8.02 18.14
N GLY A 267 7.56 7.35 18.60
CA GLY A 267 8.12 6.19 17.89
C GLY A 267 7.13 5.04 17.75
N LYS A 268 6.40 4.73 18.83
CA LYS A 268 5.32 3.74 18.86
C LYS A 268 4.20 4.08 17.87
N ASP A 269 3.66 5.29 17.95
CA ASP A 269 2.54 5.76 17.10
C ASP A 269 2.93 5.75 15.62
N ALA A 270 4.18 6.13 15.32
CA ALA A 270 4.73 6.02 13.98
C ALA A 270 4.74 4.56 13.50
N LEU A 271 5.25 3.63 14.30
CA LEU A 271 5.25 2.20 13.96
C LEU A 271 3.82 1.66 13.69
N PHE A 272 2.80 2.13 14.43
CA PHE A 272 1.40 1.75 14.22
C PHE A 272 0.80 2.27 12.91
N LEU A 273 1.28 3.40 12.38
CA LEU A 273 0.91 3.88 11.04
C LEU A 273 1.51 2.98 9.94
N PHE A 274 2.57 2.22 10.24
CA PHE A 274 3.37 1.47 9.27
C PHE A 274 3.22 -0.06 9.33
N ILE A 275 2.78 -0.60 10.47
CA ILE A 275 2.37 -2.00 10.63
C ILE A 275 0.84 -2.06 10.73
N PRO A 276 0.11 -2.00 9.60
CA PRO A 276 -1.32 -2.30 9.61
C PRO A 276 -1.49 -3.79 9.92
N GLY A 277 -1.65 -4.14 11.20
CA GLY A 277 -1.88 -5.53 11.60
C GLY A 277 -1.55 -5.95 13.03
N GLN A 278 -0.85 -5.16 13.85
CA GLN A 278 -0.59 -5.55 15.25
C GLN A 278 -1.41 -4.73 16.25
N GLN A 279 -2.66 -5.13 16.47
CA GLN A 279 -3.26 -4.99 17.80
C GLN A 279 -2.57 -6.01 18.74
N PRO A 280 -2.46 -5.77 20.06
CA PRO A 280 -1.98 -6.79 20.99
C PRO A 280 -3.06 -7.88 21.11
N ILE A 281 -2.97 -8.89 20.25
CA ILE A 281 -3.75 -10.13 20.36
C ILE A 281 -2.91 -11.08 21.22
N SER A 282 -3.49 -11.50 22.35
CA SER A 282 -2.90 -12.49 23.25
C SER A 282 -2.49 -13.74 22.47
N THR A 283 -1.33 -14.31 22.81
CA THR A 283 -0.64 -15.45 22.18
C THR A 283 -1.35 -16.80 22.29
N ALA A 284 -2.67 -16.85 22.10
CA ALA A 284 -3.41 -18.07 21.91
C ALA A 284 -4.04 -18.05 20.50
N THR A 285 -3.62 -19.01 19.67
CA THR A 285 -4.16 -19.38 18.35
C THR A 285 -3.93 -18.43 17.16
N MET A 286 -2.78 -18.58 16.48
CA MET A 286 -2.62 -18.28 15.05
C MET A 286 -2.87 -19.56 14.22
N PRO A 287 -3.66 -19.52 13.12
CA PRO A 287 -3.84 -20.65 12.21
C PRO A 287 -2.67 -20.76 11.21
N ARG A 288 -2.44 -21.97 10.68
CA ARG A 288 -1.35 -22.28 9.73
C ARG A 288 -1.74 -21.94 8.28
N ALA A 289 -0.74 -21.93 7.40
CA ALA A 289 -0.73 -21.51 5.99
C ALA A 289 -1.66 -22.26 5.00
N HIS A 290 -2.67 -23.00 5.47
CA HIS A 290 -3.70 -23.59 4.61
C HIS A 290 -5.09 -22.98 4.81
N ASP A 291 -5.27 -22.05 5.74
CA ASP A 291 -6.58 -21.52 6.09
C ASP A 291 -6.91 -20.22 5.33
N HIS A 292 -7.40 -20.36 4.09
CA HIS A 292 -7.78 -19.21 3.26
C HIS A 292 -8.92 -18.35 3.83
N PHE A 293 -9.62 -18.72 4.90
CA PHE A 293 -10.74 -17.88 5.40
C PHE A 293 -11.12 -17.97 6.89
N HIS A 294 -10.41 -18.71 7.76
CA HIS A 294 -10.84 -18.81 9.17
C HIS A 294 -10.50 -17.58 10.04
N GLY A 295 -9.53 -16.74 9.63
CA GLY A 295 -9.13 -15.55 10.39
C GLY A 295 -10.12 -14.36 10.35
N ARG A 296 -11.22 -14.44 9.59
CA ARG A 296 -12.14 -13.31 9.37
C ARG A 296 -13.53 -13.48 9.99
N HIS A 297 -13.78 -14.58 10.70
CA HIS A 297 -15.02 -14.80 11.44
C HIS A 297 -14.98 -14.27 12.88
N TYR A 298 -13.80 -13.97 13.42
CA TYR A 298 -13.62 -13.73 14.85
C TYR A 298 -13.95 -12.31 15.35
N HIS A 299 -14.22 -11.34 14.46
CA HIS A 299 -14.49 -9.94 14.85
C HIS A 299 -15.66 -9.24 14.13
N ALA A 300 -16.41 -9.94 13.28
CA ALA A 300 -17.57 -9.33 12.61
C ALA A 300 -18.81 -9.46 13.50
N GLU A 301 -19.34 -8.34 14.01
CA GLU A 301 -20.61 -8.34 14.78
C GLU A 301 -21.79 -8.88 13.96
N ARG A 302 -21.75 -8.69 12.62
CA ARG A 302 -22.78 -9.17 11.71
C ARG A 302 -22.26 -9.38 10.29
N THR A 303 -22.34 -10.62 9.81
CA THR A 303 -22.15 -10.98 8.40
C THR A 303 -23.49 -11.28 7.74
N THR A 304 -23.71 -10.78 6.53
CA THR A 304 -24.93 -11.05 5.75
C THR A 304 -24.59 -11.29 4.29
N GLY A 305 -25.35 -12.15 3.63
CA GLY A 305 -25.27 -12.38 2.19
C GLY A 305 -26.64 -12.73 1.62
N PRO A 306 -26.85 -12.51 0.32
CA PRO A 306 -28.14 -12.70 -0.33
C PRO A 306 -28.52 -14.18 -0.48
N VAL A 307 -27.53 -15.07 -0.58
CA VAL A 307 -27.66 -16.51 -0.80
C VAL A 307 -26.85 -17.24 0.27
N LYS A 308 -27.48 -18.16 1.01
CA LYS A 308 -26.81 -18.85 2.14
C LYS A 308 -25.71 -19.83 1.73
N ALA A 309 -25.80 -20.38 0.53
CA ALA A 309 -24.83 -21.35 0.00
C ALA A 309 -23.55 -20.71 -0.56
N LEU A 310 -23.49 -19.38 -0.61
CA LEU A 310 -22.38 -18.59 -1.16
C LEU A 310 -21.77 -17.69 -0.06
N ASN A 311 -20.62 -17.11 -0.36
CA ASN A 311 -19.89 -16.26 0.58
C ASN A 311 -20.72 -15.01 0.98
N PRO A 312 -20.59 -14.53 2.24
CA PRO A 312 -21.25 -13.30 2.66
C PRO A 312 -20.81 -12.09 1.84
N THR A 313 -21.76 -11.24 1.44
CA THR A 313 -21.47 -10.07 0.60
C THR A 313 -21.36 -8.76 1.39
N LYS A 314 -21.69 -8.75 2.69
CA LYS A 314 -21.60 -7.56 3.55
C LYS A 314 -21.23 -7.92 4.99
N ARG A 315 -20.34 -7.13 5.60
CA ARG A 315 -20.03 -7.15 7.04
C ARG A 315 -19.85 -5.74 7.59
N TYR A 316 -20.21 -5.55 8.85
CA TYR A 316 -19.95 -4.32 9.60
C TYR A 316 -18.79 -4.55 10.56
N LEU A 317 -17.79 -3.67 10.52
CA LEU A 317 -16.68 -3.63 11.46
C LEU A 317 -16.83 -2.35 12.27
N VAL A 318 -17.30 -2.45 13.51
CA VAL A 318 -17.49 -1.31 14.41
C VAL A 318 -16.14 -0.93 15.02
N ALA A 319 -15.82 0.37 15.07
CA ALA A 319 -14.69 0.85 15.84
C ALA A 319 -15.00 0.71 17.34
N ASP A 320 -14.26 -0.12 18.06
CA ASP A 320 -14.59 -0.47 19.45
C ASP A 320 -14.45 0.73 20.40
N LYS A 321 -15.35 0.87 21.38
CA LYS A 321 -15.39 1.97 22.36
C LYS A 321 -14.23 1.94 23.34
N LYS A 322 -13.60 0.78 23.59
CA LYS A 322 -12.39 0.69 24.41
C LYS A 322 -11.22 1.49 23.83
N THR A 323 -11.19 1.65 22.52
CA THR A 323 -10.21 2.48 21.80
C THR A 323 -10.50 3.98 21.87
N LEU A 324 -11.71 4.39 22.25
CA LEU A 324 -12.12 5.80 22.37
C LEU A 324 -12.16 6.29 23.83
N ASN A 325 -12.44 5.42 24.81
CA ASN A 325 -12.55 5.80 26.22
C ASN A 325 -11.24 5.69 27.03
N ALA A 326 -10.17 5.10 26.47
CA ALA A 326 -8.86 5.11 27.13
C ALA A 326 -8.25 6.52 27.23
N GLU A 327 -8.80 7.50 26.50
CA GLU A 327 -8.38 8.91 26.54
C GLU A 327 -9.13 9.76 27.58
N SER A 328 -10.13 9.24 28.31
CA SER A 328 -10.91 10.04 29.27
C SER A 328 -10.83 9.63 30.75
N GLU A 329 -9.99 8.66 31.12
CA GLU A 329 -9.83 8.24 32.53
C GLU A 329 -8.38 8.34 33.06
N ALA A 330 -7.58 9.25 32.49
CA ALA A 330 -6.30 9.66 33.07
C ALA A 330 -6.29 11.18 33.34
N GLY A 331 -7.26 11.66 34.14
CA GLY A 331 -7.27 13.06 34.56
C GLY A 331 -8.49 13.44 35.41
N ASN A 332 -8.26 13.52 36.72
CA ASN A 332 -9.09 14.15 37.76
C ASN A 332 -10.31 13.40 38.33
N ALA A 333 -10.15 13.00 39.59
CA ALA A 333 -11.21 13.00 40.58
C ALA A 333 -11.73 14.44 40.78
N GLY A 334 -13.02 14.68 40.58
CA GLY A 334 -13.66 15.91 41.03
C GLY A 334 -14.85 16.42 40.21
N LYS A 335 -16.04 15.88 40.52
CA LYS A 335 -17.38 16.50 40.46
C LYS A 335 -18.02 16.88 39.12
N GLU A 336 -19.33 16.59 39.14
CA GLU A 336 -20.45 17.04 38.30
C GLU A 336 -20.68 16.32 36.96
N SER A 337 -21.63 15.38 37.04
CA SER A 337 -22.44 14.88 35.94
C SER A 337 -22.93 16.00 35.00
N ARG A 338 -22.49 15.96 33.75
CA ARG A 338 -23.22 16.53 32.62
C ARG A 338 -23.59 15.44 31.62
N GLN A 339 -24.83 15.53 31.16
CA GLN A 339 -25.50 14.61 30.25
C GLN A 339 -24.70 14.31 28.97
N GLY A 340 -24.43 13.02 28.77
CA GLY A 340 -24.43 12.29 27.49
C GLY A 340 -23.82 12.97 26.27
N ASP A 341 -22.50 12.89 26.12
CA ASP A 341 -21.85 13.12 24.83
C ASP A 341 -21.73 11.78 24.08
N LYS A 342 -22.53 11.62 23.02
CA LYS A 342 -22.56 10.41 22.19
C LYS A 342 -21.53 10.59 21.06
N SER A 343 -20.39 9.90 21.10
CA SER A 343 -19.51 9.81 19.93
C SER A 343 -20.33 9.31 18.73
N PRO A 344 -20.26 9.96 17.56
CA PRO A 344 -21.03 9.54 16.39
C PRO A 344 -20.49 8.17 15.97
N GLY A 345 -21.32 7.12 16.05
CA GLY A 345 -20.93 5.75 15.74
C GLY A 345 -20.45 5.61 14.29
N VAL A 346 -19.15 5.57 14.07
CA VAL A 346 -18.53 5.34 12.76
C VAL A 346 -18.16 3.85 12.65
N ALA A 347 -18.57 3.20 11.57
CA ALA A 347 -18.23 1.81 11.28
C ALA A 347 -17.67 1.68 9.87
N TYR A 348 -16.69 0.80 9.71
CA TYR A 348 -16.23 0.39 8.39
C TYR A 348 -17.19 -0.65 7.82
N VAL A 349 -17.66 -0.42 6.60
CA VAL A 349 -18.60 -1.32 5.92
C VAL A 349 -17.85 -2.02 4.80
N TRP A 350 -17.58 -3.29 5.00
CA TRP A 350 -17.00 -4.10 3.96
C TRP A 350 -18.12 -4.77 3.15
N ARG A 351 -18.04 -4.63 1.82
CA ARG A 351 -18.91 -5.33 0.87
C ARG A 351 -18.05 -6.07 -0.15
N SER A 352 -18.48 -7.24 -0.62
CA SER A 352 -17.71 -8.02 -1.60
C SER A 352 -17.45 -7.19 -2.88
N ARG A 353 -18.48 -6.53 -3.42
CA ARG A 353 -18.33 -5.60 -4.56
C ARG A 353 -17.32 -4.49 -4.31
N ASP A 354 -17.42 -3.81 -3.17
CA ASP A 354 -16.54 -2.70 -2.83
C ASP A 354 -15.09 -3.19 -2.71
N ASN A 355 -14.88 -4.34 -2.07
CA ASN A 355 -13.57 -5.00 -1.95
C ASN A 355 -12.97 -5.31 -3.33
N ARG A 356 -13.75 -5.92 -4.23
CA ARG A 356 -13.33 -6.22 -5.61
C ARG A 356 -12.96 -4.97 -6.40
N LYS A 357 -13.67 -3.86 -6.16
CA LYS A 357 -13.45 -2.55 -6.81
C LYS A 357 -12.38 -1.68 -6.13
N GLY A 358 -11.72 -2.18 -5.08
CA GLY A 358 -10.75 -1.42 -4.27
C GLY A 358 -11.37 -0.20 -3.56
N ARG A 359 -12.62 -0.34 -3.10
CA ARG A 359 -13.39 0.70 -2.42
C ARG A 359 -13.53 0.40 -0.92
N HIS A 360 -13.50 1.45 -0.13
CA HIS A 360 -13.51 1.38 1.33
C HIS A 360 -14.67 2.22 1.88
N ALA A 361 -15.86 1.64 1.94
CA ALA A 361 -17.06 2.35 2.37
C ALA A 361 -17.06 2.61 3.88
N LEU A 362 -17.38 3.85 4.26
CA LEU A 362 -17.54 4.27 5.64
C LEU A 362 -19.01 4.54 5.94
N ALA A 363 -19.46 4.13 7.13
CA ALA A 363 -20.82 4.37 7.58
C ALA A 363 -20.84 5.15 8.89
N ILE A 364 -21.69 6.17 8.95
CA ILE A 364 -21.80 7.09 10.08
C ILE A 364 -23.21 6.98 10.66
N GLY A 365 -23.31 6.85 11.98
CA GLY A 365 -24.58 6.67 12.70
C GLY A 365 -25.43 7.95 12.84
N VAL A 366 -24.80 9.12 12.78
CA VAL A 366 -25.45 10.43 12.99
C VAL A 366 -25.44 11.23 11.68
N ASP A 367 -26.59 11.78 11.28
CA ASP A 367 -26.70 12.72 10.16
C ASP A 367 -26.06 14.06 10.55
N PRO A 368 -24.95 14.50 9.91
CA PRO A 368 -24.28 15.75 10.22
C PRO A 368 -25.15 16.99 10.02
N HIS A 369 -26.29 16.87 9.32
CA HIS A 369 -27.23 17.97 9.06
C HIS A 369 -28.28 18.16 10.16
N LYS A 370 -28.42 17.23 11.13
CA LYS A 370 -29.41 17.33 12.21
C LYS A 370 -28.84 17.76 13.56
N HIS A 371 -27.53 17.75 13.74
CA HIS A 371 -26.87 18.19 14.97
C HIS A 371 -25.76 19.19 14.66
N GLU A 372 -25.90 20.42 15.15
CA GLU A 372 -24.95 21.53 14.98
C GLU A 372 -23.54 21.27 15.59
N ALA A 373 -23.33 20.13 16.25
CA ALA A 373 -22.15 19.86 17.06
C ALA A 373 -21.06 18.97 16.43
N THR A 374 -21.28 18.31 15.28
CA THR A 374 -20.29 17.36 14.72
C THR A 374 -19.84 17.70 13.29
N LYS A 375 -18.59 18.19 13.13
CA LYS A 375 -17.91 18.36 11.83
C LYS A 375 -17.47 17.00 11.25
N GLY A 376 -18.40 16.22 10.71
CA GLY A 376 -18.12 14.98 9.97
C GLY A 376 -18.04 15.18 8.45
N PRO A 377 -17.36 14.29 7.69
CA PRO A 377 -17.34 14.35 6.24
C PRO A 377 -18.73 14.09 5.64
N ARG A 378 -19.08 14.84 4.57
CA ARG A 378 -20.43 14.82 3.98
C ARG A 378 -20.76 13.47 3.33
N PRO A 379 -22.00 12.97 3.46
CA PRO A 379 -22.44 11.77 2.76
C PRO A 379 -22.28 11.86 1.24
N SER A 380 -21.89 10.76 0.59
CA SER A 380 -21.62 10.71 -0.85
C SER A 380 -22.86 10.94 -1.70
N ASN A 381 -24.07 10.74 -1.16
CA ASN A 381 -25.34 10.96 -1.85
C ASN A 381 -25.86 12.41 -1.76
N THR A 382 -25.09 13.35 -1.21
CA THR A 382 -25.46 14.77 -1.21
C THR A 382 -25.29 15.38 -2.60
N TYR A 383 -26.12 16.38 -2.95
CA TYR A 383 -26.05 17.07 -4.25
C TYR A 383 -24.64 17.58 -4.56
N HIS A 384 -23.98 18.19 -3.58
CA HIS A 384 -22.62 18.72 -3.74
C HIS A 384 -21.58 17.63 -3.99
N GLN A 385 -21.66 16.48 -3.30
CA GLN A 385 -20.72 15.37 -3.55
C GLN A 385 -21.01 14.66 -4.87
N THR A 386 -22.27 14.58 -5.26
CA THR A 386 -22.69 14.05 -6.56
C THR A 386 -22.14 14.90 -7.70
N LEU A 387 -22.30 16.23 -7.63
CA LEU A 387 -21.75 17.14 -8.63
C LEU A 387 -20.21 17.08 -8.69
N ARG A 388 -19.54 16.94 -7.53
CA ARG A 388 -18.09 16.69 -7.49
C ARG A 388 -17.72 15.36 -8.16
N GLY A 389 -18.50 14.30 -7.96
CA GLY A 389 -18.30 13.02 -8.61
C GLY A 389 -18.43 13.12 -10.14
N ILE A 390 -19.45 13.84 -10.62
CA ILE A 390 -19.64 14.10 -12.05
C ILE A 390 -18.46 14.90 -12.60
N LEU A 391 -18.02 15.96 -11.91
CA LEU A 391 -16.86 16.73 -12.33
C LEU A 391 -15.59 15.87 -12.42
N LYS A 392 -15.39 14.94 -11.47
CA LYS A 392 -14.24 14.00 -11.52
C LYS A 392 -14.23 13.16 -12.79
N MET A 393 -15.38 12.81 -13.38
CA MET A 393 -15.43 12.05 -14.63
C MET A 393 -14.76 12.79 -15.79
N PHE A 394 -14.74 14.13 -15.77
CA PHE A 394 -14.14 14.95 -16.82
C PHE A 394 -12.69 15.37 -16.53
N VAL A 395 -12.22 15.20 -15.30
CA VAL A 395 -10.93 15.76 -14.84
C VAL A 395 -9.94 14.67 -14.39
N ARG A 396 -10.42 13.48 -13.99
CA ARG A 396 -9.58 12.41 -13.44
C ARG A 396 -9.61 11.17 -14.33
N CYS A 397 -8.45 10.77 -14.82
CA CYS A 397 -8.26 9.55 -15.63
C CYS A 397 -7.22 8.63 -14.96
N PRO A 398 -7.61 7.83 -13.95
CA PRO A 398 -6.71 6.88 -13.30
C PRO A 398 -6.58 5.60 -14.15
N VAL A 399 -5.92 5.70 -15.30
CA VAL A 399 -5.71 4.61 -16.29
C VAL A 399 -4.88 3.41 -15.76
N TRP A 400 -4.47 3.46 -14.51
CA TRP A 400 -3.71 2.41 -13.83
C TRP A 400 -4.60 1.57 -12.89
N ASP A 401 -5.86 1.96 -12.76
CA ASP A 401 -6.86 1.29 -11.95
C ASP A 401 -7.77 0.46 -12.85
N VAL A 402 -7.66 -0.87 -12.77
CA VAL A 402 -8.43 -1.78 -13.64
C VAL A 402 -9.95 -1.55 -13.52
N SER A 403 -10.44 -1.11 -12.35
CA SER A 403 -11.86 -0.81 -12.16
C SER A 403 -12.33 0.37 -12.99
N TYR A 404 -11.46 1.36 -13.19
CA TYR A 404 -11.71 2.50 -14.07
C TYR A 404 -11.63 2.08 -15.53
N ASP A 405 -10.60 1.31 -15.90
CA ASP A 405 -10.41 0.86 -17.29
C ASP A 405 -11.58 -0.01 -17.76
N VAL A 406 -12.05 -0.95 -16.94
CA VAL A 406 -13.25 -1.75 -17.19
C VAL A 406 -14.46 -0.84 -17.48
N ALA A 407 -14.68 0.18 -16.66
CA ALA A 407 -15.83 1.07 -16.80
C ALA A 407 -15.77 1.93 -18.08
N VAL A 408 -14.57 2.44 -18.42
CA VAL A 408 -14.34 3.23 -19.62
C VAL A 408 -14.47 2.36 -20.87
N VAL A 409 -13.86 1.18 -20.90
CA VAL A 409 -13.92 0.24 -22.03
C VAL A 409 -15.36 -0.16 -22.33
N PHE A 410 -16.15 -0.55 -21.31
CA PHE A 410 -17.57 -0.86 -21.53
C PHE A 410 -18.39 0.36 -21.96
N THR A 411 -18.02 1.58 -21.53
CA THR A 411 -18.68 2.80 -21.99
C THR A 411 -18.39 3.10 -23.45
N ILE A 412 -17.13 3.00 -23.88
CA ILE A 412 -16.73 3.15 -25.29
C ILE A 412 -17.43 2.10 -26.15
N GLY A 413 -17.41 0.83 -25.71
CA GLY A 413 -18.11 -0.25 -26.39
C GLY A 413 -19.61 0.04 -26.53
N SER A 414 -20.25 0.56 -25.48
CA SER A 414 -21.69 0.84 -25.49
C SER A 414 -22.03 1.99 -26.44
N ILE A 415 -21.18 3.01 -26.52
CA ILE A 415 -21.30 4.10 -27.52
C ILE A 415 -21.24 3.51 -28.94
N ILE A 416 -20.29 2.61 -29.20
CA ILE A 416 -20.17 1.94 -30.51
C ILE A 416 -21.42 1.13 -30.82
N TRP A 417 -21.97 0.42 -29.84
CA TRP A 417 -23.23 -0.33 -30.00
C TRP A 417 -24.46 0.57 -30.21
N VAL A 418 -24.48 1.78 -29.63
CA VAL A 418 -25.53 2.77 -29.93
C VAL A 418 -25.42 3.24 -31.37
N ILE A 419 -24.20 3.53 -31.85
CA ILE A 419 -23.94 3.88 -33.26
C ILE A 419 -24.36 2.73 -34.17
N ASN A 420 -24.00 1.48 -33.83
CA ASN A 420 -24.43 0.29 -34.54
C ASN A 420 -25.96 0.16 -34.58
N GLY A 421 -26.64 0.44 -33.46
CA GLY A 421 -28.09 0.46 -33.37
C GLY A 421 -28.71 1.47 -34.35
N PHE A 422 -28.13 2.67 -34.48
CA PHE A 422 -28.56 3.63 -35.50
C PHE A 422 -28.32 3.12 -36.92
N TYR A 423 -27.17 2.52 -37.20
CA TYR A 423 -26.88 1.95 -38.53
C TYR A 423 -27.76 0.76 -38.89
N SER A 424 -28.27 0.02 -37.90
CA SER A 424 -29.09 -1.17 -38.14
C SER A 424 -30.59 -0.84 -38.17
N TRP A 425 -31.07 0.04 -37.29
CA TRP A 425 -32.51 0.31 -37.14
C TRP A 425 -33.03 1.45 -38.03
N LEU A 426 -32.26 2.52 -38.24
CA LEU A 426 -32.73 3.66 -39.05
C LEU A 426 -33.03 3.28 -40.51
N PRO A 427 -32.22 2.45 -41.20
CA PRO A 427 -32.53 2.06 -42.58
C PRO A 427 -33.86 1.29 -42.72
N VAL A 428 -34.28 0.57 -41.67
CA VAL A 428 -35.57 -0.13 -41.62
C VAL A 428 -36.73 0.85 -41.54
N LEU A 429 -36.57 1.99 -40.85
CA LEU A 429 -37.57 3.05 -40.77
C LEU A 429 -37.58 3.98 -41.98
N ASN A 430 -36.40 4.32 -42.49
CA ASN A 430 -36.20 5.22 -43.59
C ASN A 430 -34.96 4.80 -44.41
N PRO A 431 -35.16 4.16 -45.58
CA PRO A 431 -34.07 3.66 -46.40
C PRO A 431 -33.04 4.71 -46.83
N SER A 432 -33.40 6.01 -46.86
CA SER A 432 -32.46 7.09 -47.22
C SER A 432 -31.38 7.36 -46.16
N THR A 433 -31.51 6.80 -44.97
CA THR A 433 -30.54 6.92 -43.87
C THR A 433 -29.39 5.92 -43.97
N LYS A 434 -29.41 5.01 -44.95
CA LYS A 434 -28.37 4.00 -45.16
C LYS A 434 -27.04 4.67 -45.56
N VAL A 435 -26.03 4.55 -44.69
CA VAL A 435 -24.71 5.21 -44.88
C VAL A 435 -23.75 4.36 -45.71
N SER A 436 -23.64 3.06 -45.41
CA SER A 436 -22.76 2.13 -46.11
C SER A 436 -23.16 0.69 -45.79
N ASP A 437 -22.96 -0.23 -46.72
CA ASP A 437 -23.16 -1.68 -46.53
C ASP A 437 -22.23 -2.28 -45.46
N TRP A 438 -21.15 -1.58 -45.11
CA TRP A 438 -20.16 -2.01 -44.12
C TRP A 438 -20.42 -1.49 -42.72
N ALA A 439 -21.21 -0.41 -42.58
CA ALA A 439 -21.30 0.35 -41.33
C ALA A 439 -21.84 -0.49 -40.16
N GLY A 440 -22.91 -1.28 -40.40
CA GLY A 440 -23.48 -2.18 -39.40
C GLY A 440 -22.51 -3.29 -38.98
N GLY A 441 -22.03 -4.09 -39.93
CA GLY A 441 -21.12 -5.21 -39.64
C GLY A 441 -19.80 -4.78 -38.98
N LEU A 442 -19.20 -3.68 -39.45
CA LEU A 442 -17.94 -3.16 -38.91
C LEU A 442 -18.11 -2.65 -37.47
N THR A 443 -19.17 -1.89 -37.19
CA THR A 443 -19.41 -1.40 -35.82
C THR A 443 -19.78 -2.51 -34.85
N ALA A 444 -20.48 -3.56 -35.31
CA ALA A 444 -20.74 -4.76 -34.50
C ALA A 444 -19.45 -5.50 -34.14
N PHE A 445 -18.54 -5.68 -35.11
CA PHE A 445 -17.23 -6.30 -34.88
C PHE A 445 -16.38 -5.50 -33.87
N ILE A 446 -16.27 -4.19 -34.06
CA ILE A 446 -15.49 -3.32 -33.17
C ILE A 446 -16.13 -3.32 -31.77
N GLY A 447 -17.46 -3.16 -31.68
CA GLY A 447 -18.19 -3.17 -30.42
C GLY A 447 -18.01 -4.47 -29.65
N ALA A 448 -18.14 -5.62 -30.31
CA ALA A 448 -17.93 -6.93 -29.71
C ALA A 448 -16.47 -7.10 -29.22
N THR A 449 -15.49 -6.64 -29.99
CA THR A 449 -14.07 -6.73 -29.63
C THR A 449 -13.74 -5.88 -28.40
N VAL A 450 -14.29 -4.67 -28.32
CA VAL A 450 -14.12 -3.79 -27.16
C VAL A 450 -14.75 -4.41 -25.90
N PHE A 451 -15.95 -5.00 -26.02
CA PHE A 451 -16.60 -5.70 -24.90
C PHE A 451 -15.85 -6.96 -24.46
N GLU A 452 -15.25 -7.69 -25.39
CA GLU A 452 -14.41 -8.85 -25.07
C GLU A 452 -13.20 -8.43 -24.23
N PHE A 453 -12.48 -7.40 -24.69
CA PHE A 453 -11.36 -6.83 -23.95
C PHE A 453 -11.77 -6.36 -22.54
N GLY A 454 -12.90 -5.64 -22.44
CA GLY A 454 -13.44 -5.21 -21.15
C GLY A 454 -13.81 -6.37 -20.22
N SER A 455 -14.26 -7.49 -20.78
CA SER A 455 -14.64 -8.69 -20.02
C SER A 455 -13.43 -9.47 -19.49
N PHE A 456 -12.28 -9.43 -20.18
CA PHE A 456 -11.02 -9.93 -19.64
C PHE A 456 -10.50 -9.04 -18.50
N LEU A 457 -10.52 -7.72 -18.66
CA LEU A 457 -10.14 -6.80 -17.58
C LEU A 457 -11.02 -6.98 -16.35
N LEU A 458 -12.33 -7.22 -16.55
CA LEU A 458 -13.28 -7.49 -15.48
C LEU A 458 -12.95 -8.80 -14.73
N MET A 459 -12.41 -9.81 -15.43
CA MET A 459 -11.92 -11.04 -14.79
C MET A 459 -10.65 -10.78 -13.97
N LEU A 460 -9.70 -10.00 -14.51
CA LEU A 460 -8.48 -9.62 -13.79
C LEU A 460 -8.78 -8.84 -12.51
N GLU A 461 -9.78 -7.96 -12.55
CA GLU A 461 -10.29 -7.29 -11.35
C GLU A 461 -10.85 -8.27 -10.32
N ALA A 462 -11.63 -9.28 -10.76
CA ALA A 462 -12.24 -10.25 -9.86
C ALA A 462 -11.23 -11.12 -9.11
N VAL A 463 -10.11 -11.45 -9.75
CA VAL A 463 -9.06 -12.27 -9.13
C VAL A 463 -8.10 -11.46 -8.24
N ASN A 464 -8.09 -10.12 -8.39
CA ASN A 464 -7.24 -9.19 -7.65
C ASN A 464 -8.04 -8.28 -6.70
N GLU A 465 -8.89 -8.88 -5.87
CA GLU A 465 -9.66 -8.15 -4.86
C GLU A 465 -8.77 -7.25 -3.98
N ASN A 466 -9.24 -6.03 -3.73
CA ASN A 466 -8.56 -4.98 -2.97
C ASN A 466 -7.21 -4.53 -3.55
N ARG A 467 -6.99 -4.73 -4.85
CA ARG A 467 -5.74 -4.40 -5.56
C ARG A 467 -5.98 -3.87 -6.97
N SER A 468 -7.13 -3.24 -7.19
CA SER A 468 -7.51 -2.77 -8.52
C SER A 468 -6.51 -1.74 -9.08
N ASP A 469 -5.87 -1.01 -8.19
CA ASP A 469 -4.85 0.00 -8.46
C ASP A 469 -3.49 -0.62 -8.87
N CYS A 470 -3.22 -1.90 -8.56
CA CYS A 470 -1.97 -2.61 -8.91
C CYS A 470 -1.83 -2.98 -10.38
N PHE A 471 -2.89 -2.80 -11.16
CA PHE A 471 -2.95 -3.22 -12.54
C PHE A 471 -1.92 -2.51 -13.43
N GLY A 472 -1.73 -1.20 -13.25
CA GLY A 472 -0.80 -0.43 -14.09
C GLY A 472 0.64 -0.94 -14.05
N TRP A 473 1.13 -1.24 -12.85
CA TRP A 473 2.47 -1.81 -12.66
C TRP A 473 2.60 -3.21 -13.25
N ALA A 474 1.56 -4.05 -13.09
CA ALA A 474 1.54 -5.39 -13.68
C ALA A 474 1.57 -5.37 -15.21
N VAL A 475 0.89 -4.40 -15.84
CA VAL A 475 0.92 -4.21 -17.30
C VAL A 475 2.30 -3.73 -17.76
N GLU A 476 2.90 -2.74 -17.08
CA GLU A 476 4.25 -2.27 -17.39
C GLU A 476 5.28 -3.41 -17.32
N GLU A 477 5.23 -4.22 -16.26
CA GLU A 477 6.07 -5.42 -16.10
C GLU A 477 5.86 -6.44 -17.23
N SER A 478 4.62 -6.65 -17.67
CA SER A 478 4.29 -7.63 -18.72
C SER A 478 4.69 -7.17 -20.12
N VAL A 479 4.66 -5.86 -20.39
CA VAL A 479 5.05 -5.27 -21.68
C VAL A 479 6.56 -5.16 -21.82
N ASP A 480 7.28 -4.88 -20.73
CA ASP A 480 8.74 -4.99 -20.69
C ASP A 480 9.23 -6.46 -20.79
N GLY A 481 8.34 -7.42 -20.47
CA GLY A 481 8.58 -8.87 -20.40
C GLY A 481 8.52 -9.69 -21.70
N MET A 482 8.63 -9.11 -22.90
CA MET A 482 8.83 -9.91 -24.15
C MET A 482 10.22 -10.59 -24.23
N LEU A 483 11.07 -10.42 -23.21
CA LEU A 483 12.28 -11.19 -22.89
C LEU A 483 12.15 -11.69 -21.43
N HIS A 484 12.36 -12.99 -21.21
CA HIS A 484 11.96 -13.77 -20.02
C HIS A 484 12.80 -13.56 -18.71
N LEU A 485 12.11 -13.79 -17.57
CA LEU A 485 12.51 -14.06 -16.14
C LEU A 485 12.70 -12.80 -15.24
N THR A 486 12.14 -12.60 -14.03
CA THR A 486 11.37 -13.39 -13.01
C THR A 486 10.80 -12.45 -11.91
N HIS A 487 9.67 -12.85 -11.29
CA HIS A 487 9.08 -12.48 -9.99
C HIS A 487 8.78 -11.00 -9.64
N ALA A 488 7.48 -10.68 -9.70
CA ALA A 488 6.88 -9.55 -9.02
C ALA A 488 7.19 -9.58 -7.51
N HIS A 489 7.65 -8.47 -6.94
CA HIS A 489 7.64 -8.19 -5.50
C HIS A 489 6.96 -6.83 -5.25
N ASN A 490 5.88 -6.86 -4.47
CA ASN A 490 5.23 -5.76 -3.76
C ASN A 490 4.56 -4.64 -4.59
N CYS A 491 3.29 -4.82 -4.94
CA CYS A 491 2.45 -3.67 -5.28
C CYS A 491 2.10 -2.85 -4.02
N LYS A 492 2.75 -1.69 -3.85
CA LYS A 492 2.32 -0.57 -2.98
C LYS A 492 2.54 0.76 -3.71
N HIS A 493 1.44 1.44 -4.05
CA HIS A 493 1.31 2.52 -5.04
C HIS A 493 2.28 3.70 -4.95
N ALA A 494 2.86 4.05 -6.11
CA ALA A 494 3.47 5.34 -6.44
C ALA A 494 2.79 5.93 -7.69
N HIS A 495 1.66 6.62 -7.51
CA HIS A 495 1.14 7.53 -8.54
C HIS A 495 0.99 8.93 -7.96
N ALA A 496 2.14 9.56 -7.76
CA ALA A 496 2.30 11.00 -7.72
C ALA A 496 3.55 11.40 -8.51
N GLN A 497 3.65 10.99 -9.78
CA GLN A 497 4.57 11.62 -10.73
C GLN A 497 4.15 11.22 -12.15
N LYS A 498 3.56 12.17 -12.88
CA LYS A 498 3.43 12.09 -14.33
C LYS A 498 4.68 12.70 -14.95
N GLY A 499 5.27 11.94 -15.87
CA GLY A 499 5.86 12.50 -17.09
C GLY A 499 7.27 12.04 -17.38
N THR A 500 7.45 10.90 -18.06
CA THR A 500 8.22 10.83 -19.32
C THR A 500 8.12 9.46 -19.96
N PHE A 501 7.60 9.46 -21.19
CA PHE A 501 7.86 8.46 -22.23
C PHE A 501 9.36 8.54 -22.59
N VAL A 502 10.19 7.54 -22.29
CA VAL A 502 11.37 7.11 -23.09
C VAL A 502 11.90 5.77 -22.53
N LYS A 503 12.02 4.78 -23.42
CA LYS A 503 12.65 3.47 -23.21
C LYS A 503 14.13 3.57 -22.85
N GLN A 504 14.62 2.75 -21.92
CA GLN A 504 15.99 2.24 -21.97
C GLN A 504 16.09 0.81 -21.43
N SER A 505 16.63 -0.07 -22.27
CA SER A 505 16.69 -1.53 -22.16
C SER A 505 17.60 -2.00 -21.00
N SER A 506 17.08 -2.84 -20.11
CA SER A 506 17.86 -3.63 -19.15
C SER A 506 18.10 -5.04 -19.71
N LYS A 507 19.36 -5.47 -19.76
CA LYS A 507 19.75 -6.83 -20.14
C LYS A 507 20.95 -7.29 -19.31
N TYR A 508 20.77 -7.48 -18.01
CA TYR A 508 21.65 -8.26 -17.14
C TYR A 508 20.89 -8.67 -15.87
N LEU A 509 20.33 -9.87 -15.87
CA LEU A 509 19.88 -10.57 -14.68
C LEU A 509 20.37 -12.01 -14.80
N GLY A 510 21.37 -12.34 -13.98
CA GLY A 510 21.75 -13.70 -13.66
C GLY A 510 20.79 -14.25 -12.61
N ASN A 511 20.37 -15.49 -12.82
CA ASN A 511 19.57 -16.28 -11.90
C ASN A 511 20.21 -16.35 -10.51
N ASP A 512 19.43 -16.11 -9.46
CA ASP A 512 19.50 -16.92 -8.24
C ASP A 512 18.19 -16.91 -7.47
N THR A 513 17.82 -18.12 -7.07
CA THR A 513 16.61 -18.53 -6.36
C THR A 513 16.67 -18.18 -4.88
N ALA A 514 15.67 -17.48 -4.35
CA ALA A 514 15.48 -17.28 -2.91
C ALA A 514 14.05 -17.65 -2.49
N GLU A 515 13.95 -18.65 -1.61
CA GLU A 515 12.73 -19.17 -1.01
C GLU A 515 12.07 -18.13 -0.08
N SER A 516 10.77 -17.96 -0.27
CA SER A 516 9.90 -17.04 0.46
C SER A 516 9.23 -17.69 1.68
N SER A 517 9.24 -16.99 2.81
CA SER A 517 8.29 -17.19 3.92
C SER A 517 7.75 -15.81 4.30
N GLY A 518 6.61 -15.29 3.80
CA GLY A 518 5.19 -15.68 3.90
C GLY A 518 4.46 -14.41 4.45
N ASN A 519 3.31 -13.89 3.99
CA ASN A 519 2.21 -14.45 3.23
C ASN A 519 1.24 -13.33 2.73
N ASP A 520 1.77 -12.21 2.18
CA ASP A 520 0.92 -11.21 1.51
C ASP A 520 0.74 -11.61 0.03
N ARG A 521 -0.51 -11.91 -0.37
CA ARG A 521 -0.80 -12.33 -1.75
C ARG A 521 -0.33 -11.25 -2.73
N MET A 522 0.09 -11.63 -3.92
CA MET A 522 0.59 -10.70 -4.95
C MET A 522 -0.44 -10.46 -6.07
N TRP A 523 -0.19 -9.52 -6.99
CA TRP A 523 -1.01 -9.43 -8.20
C TRP A 523 -0.96 -10.77 -8.92
N SER A 524 -2.11 -11.30 -9.30
CA SER A 524 -2.22 -12.59 -9.98
C SER A 524 -2.95 -12.43 -11.29
N TRP A 525 -2.35 -12.93 -12.37
CA TRP A 525 -2.99 -13.01 -13.68
C TRP A 525 -4.02 -14.14 -13.75
N TRP A 526 -3.81 -15.21 -12.98
CA TRP A 526 -4.65 -16.40 -12.98
C TRP A 526 -4.80 -16.98 -11.56
N PRO A 527 -6.03 -17.26 -11.11
CA PRO A 527 -6.24 -17.86 -9.80
C PRO A 527 -5.74 -19.30 -9.79
N THR A 528 -5.21 -19.77 -8.67
CA THR A 528 -4.82 -21.17 -8.55
C THR A 528 -6.05 -22.07 -8.50
N TRP A 529 -5.89 -23.37 -8.83
CA TRP A 529 -6.99 -24.32 -8.73
C TRP A 529 -7.52 -24.50 -7.31
N TYR A 530 -6.65 -24.32 -6.32
CA TYR A 530 -7.03 -24.27 -4.92
C TYR A 530 -7.95 -23.07 -4.65
N GLU A 531 -7.51 -21.86 -4.99
CA GLU A 531 -8.30 -20.63 -4.83
C GLU A 531 -9.64 -20.68 -5.56
N LEU A 532 -9.65 -21.26 -6.77
CA LEU A 532 -10.88 -21.47 -7.53
C LEU A 532 -11.89 -22.32 -6.76
N ARG A 533 -11.45 -23.48 -6.27
CA ARG A 533 -12.31 -24.43 -5.57
C ARG A 533 -12.74 -23.97 -4.18
N THR A 534 -11.90 -23.26 -3.46
CA THR A 534 -12.18 -22.91 -2.05
C THR A 534 -12.79 -21.52 -1.88
N HIS A 535 -12.63 -20.62 -2.85
CA HIS A 535 -13.07 -19.23 -2.72
C HIS A 535 -13.93 -18.79 -3.91
N TYR A 536 -13.36 -18.78 -5.12
CA TYR A 536 -13.98 -18.10 -6.25
C TYR A 536 -15.28 -18.76 -6.75
N PHE A 537 -15.41 -20.09 -6.64
CA PHE A 537 -16.68 -20.77 -6.94
C PHE A 537 -17.81 -20.43 -5.97
N PHE A 538 -17.49 -19.86 -4.81
CA PHE A 538 -18.48 -19.42 -3.81
C PHE A 538 -18.65 -17.90 -3.77
N ASP A 539 -17.89 -17.13 -4.57
CA ASP A 539 -18.01 -15.68 -4.66
C ASP A 539 -18.92 -15.24 -5.81
N ILE A 540 -19.99 -14.51 -5.49
CA ILE A 540 -20.99 -14.07 -6.46
C ILE A 540 -20.38 -13.12 -7.51
N GLY A 541 -19.46 -12.25 -7.10
CA GLY A 541 -18.80 -11.30 -7.99
C GLY A 541 -17.95 -12.01 -9.03
N PHE A 542 -17.16 -13.01 -8.63
CA PHE A 542 -16.38 -13.84 -9.53
C PHE A 542 -17.24 -14.65 -10.49
N LEU A 543 -18.32 -15.27 -10.01
CA LEU A 543 -19.26 -16.00 -10.87
C LEU A 543 -19.92 -15.08 -11.91
N ALA A 544 -20.27 -13.85 -11.52
CA ALA A 544 -20.79 -12.84 -12.43
C ALA A 544 -19.76 -12.47 -13.51
N CYS A 545 -18.52 -12.16 -13.13
CA CYS A 545 -17.43 -11.88 -14.06
C CYS A 545 -17.18 -13.07 -15.01
N SER A 546 -17.20 -14.31 -14.51
CA SER A 546 -17.03 -15.53 -15.31
C SER A 546 -18.11 -15.69 -16.36
N SER A 547 -19.37 -15.47 -15.98
CA SER A 547 -20.50 -15.49 -16.91
C SER A 547 -20.39 -14.38 -17.95
N GLN A 548 -19.92 -13.19 -17.57
CA GLN A 548 -19.70 -12.07 -18.48
C GLN A 548 -18.62 -12.39 -19.53
N THR A 549 -17.46 -12.88 -19.09
CA THR A 549 -16.35 -13.23 -19.99
C THR A 549 -16.75 -14.35 -20.94
N PHE A 550 -17.37 -15.42 -20.44
CA PHE A 550 -17.89 -16.49 -21.30
C PHE A 550 -18.90 -15.95 -22.33
N GLY A 551 -19.84 -15.12 -21.88
CA GLY A 551 -20.84 -14.51 -22.74
C GLY A 551 -20.20 -13.65 -23.84
N ALA A 552 -19.21 -12.84 -23.50
CA ALA A 552 -18.52 -11.95 -24.43
C ALA A 552 -17.73 -12.73 -25.47
N THR A 553 -16.99 -13.78 -25.05
CA THR A 553 -16.18 -14.59 -25.95
C THR A 553 -17.05 -15.30 -26.99
N VAL A 554 -18.19 -15.85 -26.57
CA VAL A 554 -19.12 -16.51 -27.49
C VAL A 554 -19.80 -15.48 -28.40
N PHE A 555 -20.26 -14.35 -27.85
CA PHE A 555 -20.87 -13.27 -28.63
C PHE A 555 -19.89 -12.69 -29.68
N TRP A 556 -18.59 -12.65 -29.37
CA TRP A 556 -17.57 -12.13 -30.26
C TRP A 556 -17.50 -12.88 -31.60
N ILE A 557 -17.82 -14.18 -31.62
CA ILE A 557 -17.95 -14.98 -32.86
C ILE A 557 -18.97 -14.33 -33.81
N SER A 558 -20.11 -13.87 -33.27
CA SER A 558 -21.11 -13.16 -34.05
C SER A 558 -20.63 -11.79 -34.50
N GLY A 559 -19.91 -11.07 -33.64
CA GLY A 559 -19.30 -9.78 -34.00
C GLY A 559 -18.31 -9.92 -35.17
N PHE A 560 -17.46 -10.94 -35.15
CA PHE A 560 -16.51 -11.23 -36.23
C PHE A 560 -17.22 -11.66 -37.53
N THR A 561 -18.19 -12.55 -37.43
CA THR A 561 -18.95 -13.04 -38.59
C THR A 561 -19.92 -12.00 -39.17
N ALA A 562 -20.22 -10.91 -38.43
CA ALA A 562 -21.01 -9.78 -38.92
C ALA A 562 -20.34 -9.01 -40.08
N LEU A 563 -19.05 -9.19 -40.31
CA LEU A 563 -18.35 -8.51 -41.40
C LEU A 563 -18.94 -8.91 -42.75
N PRO A 564 -19.31 -7.96 -43.64
CA PRO A 564 -20.00 -8.27 -44.88
C PRO A 564 -19.31 -9.34 -45.77
N PRO A 565 -17.98 -9.36 -45.94
CA PRO A 565 -17.32 -10.42 -46.71
C PRO A 565 -17.49 -11.82 -46.13
N ILE A 566 -17.79 -11.95 -44.84
CA ILE A 566 -18.03 -13.23 -44.18
C ILE A 566 -19.52 -13.54 -44.26
N LEU A 567 -20.35 -12.66 -43.71
CA LEU A 567 -21.80 -12.86 -43.57
C LEU A 567 -22.47 -13.17 -44.91
N ASN A 568 -22.13 -12.42 -45.97
CA ASN A 568 -22.74 -12.58 -47.29
C ASN A 568 -22.38 -13.89 -48.00
N ASN A 569 -21.36 -14.62 -47.51
CA ASN A 569 -20.90 -15.89 -48.07
C ASN A 569 -21.34 -17.10 -47.23
N LEU A 570 -22.09 -16.90 -46.15
CA LEU A 570 -22.60 -18.00 -45.33
C LEU A 570 -23.88 -18.58 -45.93
N SER A 571 -23.99 -19.91 -45.92
CA SER A 571 -25.28 -20.58 -46.12
C SER A 571 -26.19 -20.33 -44.91
N THR A 572 -27.52 -20.38 -45.07
CA THR A 572 -28.46 -20.18 -43.95
C THR A 572 -28.18 -21.08 -42.73
N PRO A 573 -27.86 -22.38 -42.87
CA PRO A 573 -27.46 -23.19 -41.71
C PRO A 573 -26.17 -22.70 -41.05
N ALA A 574 -25.20 -22.21 -41.83
CA ALA A 574 -23.97 -21.65 -41.30
C ALA A 574 -24.22 -20.32 -40.59
N GLU A 575 -24.99 -19.40 -41.18
CA GLU A 575 -25.40 -18.12 -40.56
C GLU A 575 -26.11 -18.36 -39.22
N ASN A 576 -27.08 -19.28 -39.19
CA ASN A 576 -27.77 -19.68 -37.96
C ASN A 576 -26.80 -20.22 -36.90
N GLY A 577 -25.78 -20.98 -37.31
CA GLY A 577 -24.80 -21.58 -36.40
C GLY A 577 -23.73 -20.63 -35.87
N VAL A 578 -23.17 -19.75 -36.71
CA VAL A 578 -21.99 -18.93 -36.34
C VAL A 578 -22.29 -17.45 -36.16
N TYR A 579 -23.45 -16.96 -36.61
CA TYR A 579 -23.86 -15.57 -36.42
C TYR A 579 -25.01 -15.44 -35.42
N TRP A 580 -26.10 -16.18 -35.57
CA TRP A 580 -27.28 -16.02 -34.68
C TRP A 580 -27.17 -16.76 -33.35
N LEU A 581 -26.82 -18.05 -33.37
CA LEU A 581 -26.70 -18.87 -32.16
C LEU A 581 -25.72 -18.28 -31.12
N PRO A 582 -24.51 -17.79 -31.49
CA PRO A 582 -23.59 -17.25 -30.49
C PRO A 582 -24.08 -15.93 -29.88
N GLN A 583 -24.94 -15.16 -30.55
CA GLN A 583 -25.58 -13.97 -29.93
C GLN A 583 -26.53 -14.37 -28.80
N VAL A 584 -27.30 -15.44 -28.99
CA VAL A 584 -28.23 -15.95 -27.97
C VAL A 584 -27.48 -16.51 -26.77
N ILE A 585 -26.45 -17.33 -27.02
CA ILE A 585 -25.63 -17.92 -25.95
C ILE A 585 -24.88 -16.80 -25.19
N GLY A 586 -24.25 -15.89 -25.94
CA GLY A 586 -23.52 -14.76 -25.37
C GLY A 586 -24.43 -13.83 -24.55
N GLY A 587 -25.58 -13.47 -25.11
CA GLY A 587 -26.60 -12.67 -24.44
C GLY A 587 -27.12 -13.34 -23.16
N THR A 588 -27.30 -14.66 -23.17
CA THR A 588 -27.68 -15.41 -21.95
C THR A 588 -26.59 -15.32 -20.88
N GLY A 589 -25.32 -15.38 -21.26
CA GLY A 589 -24.19 -15.14 -20.35
C GLY A 589 -24.24 -13.74 -19.70
N PHE A 590 -24.61 -12.72 -20.47
CA PHE A 590 -24.80 -11.35 -19.96
C PHE A 590 -25.99 -11.23 -19.02
N ILE A 591 -27.09 -11.95 -19.27
CA ILE A 591 -28.27 -12.00 -18.39
C ILE A 591 -27.88 -12.58 -17.03
N VAL A 592 -27.20 -13.73 -17.03
CA VAL A 592 -26.75 -14.40 -15.80
C VAL A 592 -25.78 -13.51 -15.02
N SER A 593 -24.79 -12.94 -15.71
CA SER A 593 -23.85 -11.96 -15.14
C SER A 593 -24.57 -10.79 -14.45
N SER A 594 -25.53 -10.18 -15.15
CA SER A 594 -26.26 -9.02 -14.66
C SER A 594 -27.11 -9.33 -13.42
N ILE A 595 -27.79 -10.48 -13.42
CA ILE A 595 -28.54 -10.96 -12.26
C ILE A 595 -27.62 -11.19 -11.06
N LEU A 596 -26.47 -11.84 -11.27
CA LEU A 596 -25.52 -12.10 -10.20
C LEU A 596 -24.95 -10.80 -9.60
N PHE A 597 -24.60 -9.80 -10.43
CA PHE A 597 -24.17 -8.49 -9.92
C PHE A 597 -25.28 -7.73 -9.17
N MET A 598 -26.54 -7.85 -9.58
CA MET A 598 -27.66 -7.30 -8.82
C MET A 598 -27.78 -7.99 -7.46
N VAL A 599 -27.74 -9.33 -7.44
CA VAL A 599 -27.85 -10.13 -6.22
C VAL A 599 -26.69 -9.85 -5.26
N GLU A 600 -25.46 -9.68 -5.75
CA GLU A 600 -24.23 -9.38 -4.97
C GLU A 600 -24.44 -8.23 -3.97
N VAL A 601 -25.10 -7.15 -4.41
CA VAL A 601 -25.30 -5.93 -3.62
C VAL A 601 -26.61 -5.90 -2.84
N GLN A 602 -27.47 -6.90 -3.04
CA GLN A 602 -28.77 -6.98 -2.37
C GLN A 602 -28.64 -7.52 -0.93
N PRO A 603 -29.53 -7.08 -0.02
CA PRO A 603 -29.59 -7.62 1.34
C PRO A 603 -30.08 -9.08 1.37
N ARG A 604 -30.96 -9.45 0.43
CA ARG A 604 -31.47 -10.81 0.19
C ARG A 604 -31.69 -11.00 -1.31
N TRP A 605 -31.57 -12.22 -1.82
CA TRP A 605 -31.71 -12.48 -3.26
C TRP A 605 -33.04 -11.98 -3.88
N TYR A 606 -34.11 -11.90 -3.09
CA TYR A 606 -35.44 -11.43 -3.51
C TYR A 606 -35.77 -9.98 -3.14
N ILE A 607 -34.89 -9.26 -2.43
CA ILE A 607 -35.14 -7.88 -2.02
C ILE A 607 -34.25 -6.96 -2.87
N PRO A 608 -34.80 -6.17 -3.80
CA PRO A 608 -34.02 -5.27 -4.64
C PRO A 608 -33.35 -4.15 -3.82
N ALA A 609 -32.25 -3.61 -4.33
CA ALA A 609 -31.45 -2.58 -3.66
C ALA A 609 -31.38 -1.27 -4.47
N PRO A 610 -32.50 -0.58 -4.73
CA PRO A 610 -32.56 0.61 -5.60
C PRO A 610 -31.77 1.82 -5.07
N GLY A 611 -31.33 1.80 -3.81
CA GLY A 611 -30.46 2.83 -3.23
C GLY A 611 -28.96 2.62 -3.47
N VAL A 612 -28.56 1.58 -4.21
CA VAL A 612 -27.14 1.21 -4.43
C VAL A 612 -26.79 1.32 -5.91
N LEU A 613 -25.73 2.06 -6.24
CA LEU A 613 -25.29 2.26 -7.64
C LEU A 613 -24.99 0.92 -8.35
N GLY A 614 -24.26 0.02 -7.69
CA GLY A 614 -24.03 -1.35 -8.16
C GLY A 614 -25.29 -2.11 -8.59
N TRP A 615 -26.44 -1.86 -7.97
CA TRP A 615 -27.70 -2.51 -8.33
C TRP A 615 -28.27 -1.94 -9.64
N HIS A 616 -28.20 -0.63 -9.83
CA HIS A 616 -28.59 0.02 -11.09
C HIS A 616 -27.71 -0.40 -12.25
N ILE A 617 -26.40 -0.53 -12.03
CA ILE A 617 -25.47 -1.04 -13.04
C ILE A 617 -25.92 -2.43 -13.51
N GLY A 618 -26.21 -3.34 -12.57
CA GLY A 618 -26.72 -4.67 -12.90
C GLY A 618 -28.09 -4.66 -13.58
N LEU A 619 -29.03 -3.81 -13.15
CA LEU A 619 -30.36 -3.70 -13.75
C LEU A 619 -30.31 -3.23 -15.20
N TRP A 620 -29.57 -2.15 -15.48
CA TRP A 620 -29.46 -1.62 -16.83
C TRP A 620 -28.73 -2.59 -17.76
N ASN A 621 -27.70 -3.26 -17.26
CA ASN A 621 -27.02 -4.31 -18.00
C ASN A 621 -27.95 -5.52 -18.26
N LEU A 622 -28.85 -5.86 -17.33
CA LEU A 622 -29.85 -6.92 -17.53
C LEU A 622 -30.82 -6.56 -18.66
N ILE A 623 -31.34 -5.33 -18.68
CA ILE A 623 -32.20 -4.83 -19.76
C ILE A 623 -31.45 -4.89 -21.09
N GLY A 624 -30.17 -4.45 -21.09
CA GLY A 624 -29.27 -4.55 -22.23
C GLY A 624 -29.12 -5.97 -22.75
N ALA A 625 -28.79 -6.90 -21.84
CA ALA A 625 -28.57 -8.30 -22.12
C ALA A 625 -29.81 -8.99 -22.70
N ILE A 626 -31.01 -8.66 -22.19
CA ILE A 626 -32.27 -9.14 -22.74
C ILE A 626 -32.46 -8.64 -24.18
N GLY A 627 -32.20 -7.36 -24.45
CA GLY A 627 -32.29 -6.79 -25.79
C GLY A 627 -31.37 -7.51 -26.80
N PHE A 628 -30.11 -7.74 -26.44
CA PHE A 628 -29.15 -8.45 -27.29
C PHE A 628 -29.46 -9.94 -27.47
N THR A 629 -29.99 -10.59 -26.43
CA THR A 629 -30.43 -12.00 -26.52
C THR A 629 -31.64 -12.11 -27.46
N LEU A 630 -32.59 -11.16 -27.36
CA LEU A 630 -33.74 -11.10 -28.25
C LEU A 630 -33.35 -10.81 -29.69
N CYS A 631 -32.37 -9.93 -29.94
CA CYS A 631 -31.80 -9.73 -31.27
C CYS A 631 -31.34 -11.06 -31.89
N GLY A 632 -30.49 -11.82 -31.18
CA GLY A 632 -30.02 -13.12 -31.66
C GLY A 632 -31.15 -14.13 -31.88
N ALA A 633 -32.12 -14.19 -30.96
CA ALA A 633 -33.21 -15.16 -30.99
C ALA A 633 -34.20 -14.89 -32.14
N LEU A 634 -34.47 -13.62 -32.42
CA LEU A 634 -35.32 -13.20 -33.54
C LEU A 634 -34.63 -13.41 -34.90
N GLY A 635 -33.29 -13.40 -34.93
CA GLY A 635 -32.49 -13.54 -36.16
C GLY A 635 -32.77 -14.82 -36.94
N PHE A 636 -33.08 -15.93 -36.26
CA PHE A 636 -33.46 -17.19 -36.91
C PHE A 636 -34.72 -17.09 -37.78
N GLY A 637 -35.56 -16.08 -37.54
CA GLY A 637 -36.81 -15.82 -38.26
C GLY A 637 -36.77 -14.56 -39.11
N ILE A 638 -35.59 -14.02 -39.46
CA ILE A 638 -35.45 -12.71 -40.13
C ILE A 638 -36.24 -12.60 -41.44
N THR A 639 -36.54 -13.72 -42.10
CA THR A 639 -37.35 -13.78 -43.32
C THR A 639 -38.83 -13.44 -43.12
N HIS A 640 -39.32 -13.36 -41.87
CA HIS A 640 -40.71 -13.02 -41.58
C HIS A 640 -40.95 -11.50 -41.51
N PRO A 641 -42.06 -11.00 -42.09
CA PRO A 641 -42.39 -9.57 -42.05
C PRO A 641 -42.44 -9.03 -40.61
N GLY A 642 -41.69 -7.96 -40.34
CA GLY A 642 -41.64 -7.29 -39.04
C GLY A 642 -40.61 -7.84 -38.05
N VAL A 643 -39.99 -9.00 -38.33
CA VAL A 643 -38.93 -9.56 -37.46
C VAL A 643 -37.65 -8.74 -37.55
N GLU A 644 -37.27 -8.27 -38.74
CA GLU A 644 -36.13 -7.37 -38.94
C GLU A 644 -36.25 -6.08 -38.11
N TYR A 645 -37.46 -5.50 -38.06
CA TYR A 645 -37.74 -4.32 -37.23
C TYR A 645 -37.60 -4.63 -35.74
N ALA A 646 -38.22 -5.72 -35.27
CA ALA A 646 -38.17 -6.11 -33.86
C ALA A 646 -36.74 -6.45 -33.40
N LEU A 647 -35.96 -7.11 -34.26
CA LEU A 647 -34.56 -7.45 -34.03
C LEU A 647 -33.70 -6.20 -33.87
N THR A 648 -33.74 -5.30 -34.86
CA THR A 648 -32.90 -4.09 -34.88
C THR A 648 -33.29 -3.10 -33.79
N LEU A 649 -34.59 -3.02 -33.45
CA LEU A 649 -35.08 -2.25 -32.31
C LEU A 649 -34.60 -2.83 -30.97
N SER A 650 -34.57 -4.17 -30.84
CA SER A 650 -34.07 -4.84 -29.62
C SER A 650 -32.59 -4.54 -29.39
N THR A 651 -31.78 -4.55 -30.45
CA THR A 651 -30.38 -4.11 -30.40
C THR A 651 -30.28 -2.65 -29.99
N PHE A 652 -31.07 -1.76 -30.61
CA PHE A 652 -31.05 -0.33 -30.30
C PHE A 652 -31.35 -0.04 -28.81
N ILE A 653 -32.42 -0.64 -28.27
CA ILE A 653 -32.78 -0.51 -26.85
C ILE A 653 -31.69 -1.12 -25.97
N GLY A 654 -31.19 -2.30 -26.36
CA GLY A 654 -30.13 -3.00 -25.63
C GLY A 654 -28.86 -2.16 -25.48
N SER A 655 -28.44 -1.49 -26.57
CA SER A 655 -27.27 -0.62 -26.60
C SER A 655 -27.39 0.57 -25.65
N TRP A 656 -28.56 1.23 -25.64
CA TRP A 656 -28.80 2.35 -24.71
C TRP A 656 -28.81 1.91 -23.24
N ALA A 657 -29.39 0.74 -22.96
CA ALA A 657 -29.41 0.21 -21.61
C ALA A 657 -27.99 -0.10 -21.11
N PHE A 658 -27.14 -0.73 -21.92
CA PHE A 658 -25.73 -0.93 -21.57
C PHE A 658 -24.97 0.38 -21.38
N LEU A 659 -25.24 1.41 -22.21
CA LEU A 659 -24.62 2.72 -22.05
C LEU A 659 -24.98 3.38 -20.71
N ILE A 660 -26.25 3.29 -20.28
CA ILE A 660 -26.67 3.82 -18.98
C ILE A 660 -25.94 3.07 -17.86
N GLY A 661 -25.90 1.73 -17.92
CA GLY A 661 -25.20 0.91 -16.93
C GLY A 661 -23.71 1.22 -16.83
N SER A 662 -23.02 1.34 -17.97
CA SER A 662 -21.58 1.60 -18.03
C SER A 662 -21.23 3.02 -17.56
N VAL A 663 -22.05 4.03 -17.84
CA VAL A 663 -21.84 5.40 -17.36
C VAL A 663 -21.98 5.48 -15.84
N ILE A 664 -22.97 4.78 -15.25
CA ILE A 664 -23.09 4.69 -13.79
C ILE A 664 -21.86 3.98 -13.20
N GLN A 665 -21.37 2.93 -13.87
CA GLN A 665 -20.15 2.22 -13.46
C GLN A 665 -18.90 3.12 -13.53
N TRP A 666 -18.80 3.97 -14.54
CA TRP A 666 -17.71 4.94 -14.67
C TRP A 666 -17.74 5.94 -13.52
N TYR A 667 -18.90 6.51 -13.21
CA TYR A 667 -19.09 7.36 -12.03
C TYR A 667 -18.70 6.63 -10.73
N GLU A 668 -19.15 5.38 -10.55
CA GLU A 668 -18.85 4.56 -9.36
C GLU A 668 -17.35 4.32 -9.18
N SER A 669 -16.61 4.08 -10.27
CA SER A 669 -15.16 3.78 -10.23
C SER A 669 -14.31 4.92 -9.65
N LEU A 670 -14.78 6.16 -9.73
CA LEU A 670 -14.05 7.35 -9.29
C LEU A 670 -14.29 7.72 -7.82
N ASP A 671 -15.22 7.05 -7.14
CA ASP A 671 -15.53 7.26 -5.72
C ASP A 671 -15.02 6.09 -4.85
N LYS A 672 -13.73 6.13 -4.50
CA LYS A 672 -13.03 5.06 -3.76
C LYS A 672 -13.42 4.96 -2.28
N TYR A 673 -13.92 6.04 -1.67
CA TYR A 673 -14.23 6.11 -0.25
C TYR A 673 -15.65 6.65 -0.02
N PRO A 674 -16.70 5.90 -0.43
CA PRO A 674 -18.06 6.37 -0.31
C PRO A 674 -18.48 6.44 1.16
N ILE A 675 -19.15 7.53 1.53
CA ILE A 675 -19.64 7.78 2.89
C ILE A 675 -21.17 7.66 2.90
N TRP A 676 -21.68 6.83 3.79
CA TRP A 676 -23.11 6.56 3.94
C TRP A 676 -23.57 6.78 5.39
N VAL A 677 -24.81 7.20 5.57
CA VAL A 677 -25.42 7.37 6.89
C VAL A 677 -26.35 6.18 7.17
N ASP A 678 -26.02 5.38 8.19
CA ASP A 678 -26.84 4.25 8.64
C ASP A 678 -27.26 4.42 10.11
N GLN A 679 -28.53 4.75 10.34
CA GLN A 679 -29.08 4.86 11.69
C GLN A 679 -29.01 3.54 12.47
N LYS A 680 -28.88 2.39 11.79
CA LYS A 680 -28.72 1.09 12.47
C LYS A 680 -27.37 0.95 13.18
N ILE A 681 -26.37 1.78 12.87
CA ILE A 681 -25.08 1.78 13.56
C ILE A 681 -25.21 2.30 14.99
N GLU A 682 -26.13 3.24 15.25
CA GLU A 682 -26.42 3.68 16.62
C GLU A 682 -26.91 2.51 17.50
N THR A 683 -27.64 1.55 16.92
CA THR A 683 -28.13 0.37 17.64
C THR A 683 -27.10 -0.74 17.82
N LEU A 684 -26.03 -0.76 17.01
CA LEU A 684 -24.92 -1.72 17.16
C LEU A 684 -24.08 -1.35 18.39
N GLY A 685 -23.81 -0.07 18.61
CA GLY A 685 -23.12 0.43 19.81
C GLY A 685 -23.92 0.41 21.12
N GLN A 686 -25.16 -0.12 21.11
CA GLN A 686 -26.09 -0.11 22.25
C GLN A 686 -26.47 -1.51 22.79
N ARG A 687 -25.92 -2.62 22.26
CA ARG A 687 -26.26 -3.96 22.77
C ARG A 687 -25.21 -4.55 23.71
N LYS A 688 -25.59 -4.51 25.00
CA LYS A 688 -25.19 -5.29 26.19
C LYS A 688 -23.91 -4.90 26.93
N SER A 689 -24.16 -4.06 27.94
CA SER A 689 -23.69 -4.21 29.33
C SER A 689 -23.63 -5.65 29.82
#